data_AF-A0AAJ3Z3B1-F1
#
_entry.id   AF-A0AAJ3Z3B1-F1
#
_cell.length_a   1.000
_cell.length_b   1.000
_cell.length_c   1.000
_cell.angle_alpha   90.00
_cell.angle_beta   90.00
_cell.angle_gamma   90.00
#
_symmetry.space_group_name_H-M   'P 1'
#
loop_
_entity.id
_entity.type
_entity.pdbx_description
1 polymer ?
#
loop_
_entity_poly.entity_id
_entity_poly.type
_entity_poly.pdbx_seq_one_letter_code
_entity_poly.pdbx_strand_id
1 'polypeptide(L)'
;MKYNISHEIIPQSERKTVNDKLLYLIENNLCEQYSLTKTDIFNAFTGEGGLHGLNFKEYDSFHHYTKAKKEIENGQFFTPHLLAKFLIDCLKPNKHDLIADLTCGMGNFFNYMPNEVNVYGNELDIKAYKVARFLYPDANITNQDIRLYSPDISFDIVLGNPPFNLRWKVDNNEYLSQLYYCLKSYDLMNPGGIMALIVPKSFLNDDFSDGGMINEIEQKFNFICQFLLPADSFKHNGVNHYETKIMIFQKKSEHIAEKSFDMSFVDVEINEKGSAFVYQSFIAPLLEEKQKARLQLTLEIANGNQDEKDFRYKVNKLLFDIKRNPKIEKYYSKCKQYVSRYYTQTIPEGMDYSEWQKIKVTKNKVIRYLKNTLNKQHPKAEKEVTKLVKTRYGLKMKAYSRKQQMYLNRLNSTKEMTFNEMLYQDQYPFIDRTYAKLYAKKKKQLQQQSRPFSEIQPDKTVTEFLDNLVIHDSENREEIRLNDIQKQDTAKMLCKNFGYLQWGTGSGKSISAVAQMLYRMQFNNVRNIFLIAPAIAINNNWNDILKSYGFNFLRINSLKDIGAIQRGQIVIMTFNMLVKYERFIKRYIKMQSQKVMLVLDEADSIANPSSKRTKAALNCFRRVKYKLLTSATSTRNNIPESFTAFELLYNNSCNMLCEAQSLFVEDKQIKKIMEKDNEKYYLKPFPPFKKGHTLFKRCFSPEKATVFGIGKQNQDIYNSEHLKALINKTMITRTFEEVAGKDIYEIKQGICSFNDHEKELYNIIIKEFYRLSYMYKSTGNERKDSLLKIINQLNSLLKACVIPNTFKEYKSPQMPSKARQMLSKLDEWENERIAIGCTHIKTVNIYARYIKEHFPDRPLFIITGDKVTLNKRKEIIRQLKASKNGILICTQQSLSSSMNIDFINRVLLLELQWNFAAMHQFFARFVRYTSTEQKEIHFLTIKNSIESNLLKLVMTKEKLNSFMKNDDLSEDEIQQRFGIDFDLLNMLLTKEHDEQGNSYISWGNQLVS
;
A
#
# COMPACT_ATOMS: atom_id res chain seq x y z
N MET A 1 41.24 5.52 32.19
CA MET A 1 42.27 4.49 31.96
C MET A 1 41.60 3.12 31.95
N LYS A 2 41.80 2.32 30.90
CA LYS A 2 41.14 1.03 30.68
C LYS A 2 42.00 -0.16 31.12
N TYR A 3 43.31 -0.07 30.94
CA TYR A 3 44.32 -1.06 31.26
C TYR A 3 45.44 -0.43 32.09
N ASN A 4 45.91 -1.14 33.11
CA ASN A 4 47.03 -0.72 33.96
C ASN A 4 48.37 -0.89 33.24
N ILE A 5 49.34 -0.03 33.54
CA ILE A 5 50.69 -0.04 32.94
C ILE A 5 51.63 -0.88 33.81
N SER A 6 52.43 -1.76 33.20
CA SER A 6 53.55 -2.45 33.84
C SER A 6 54.87 -1.71 33.59
N HIS A 7 55.81 -1.81 34.53
CA HIS A 7 57.17 -1.29 34.40
C HIS A 7 58.17 -2.33 33.86
N GLU A 8 57.71 -3.55 33.57
CA GLU A 8 58.55 -4.62 33.04
C GLU A 8 58.92 -4.35 31.58
N ILE A 9 60.21 -4.37 31.28
CA ILE A 9 60.75 -4.13 29.93
C ILE A 9 61.05 -5.48 29.29
N ILE A 10 60.41 -5.78 28.16
CA ILE A 10 60.73 -6.98 27.39
C ILE A 10 62.09 -6.79 26.72
N PRO A 11 63.08 -7.69 26.95
CA PRO A 11 64.38 -7.62 26.29
C PRO A 11 64.25 -7.59 24.77
N GLN A 12 65.09 -6.79 24.09
CA GLN A 12 65.01 -6.61 22.64
C GLN A 12 65.08 -7.94 21.85
N SER A 13 65.85 -8.91 22.35
CA SER A 13 66.00 -10.26 21.78
C SER A 13 64.71 -11.09 21.82
N GLU A 14 63.79 -10.81 22.74
CA GLU A 14 62.57 -11.61 22.97
C GLU A 14 61.31 -10.97 22.35
N ARG A 15 61.34 -9.68 22.05
CA ARG A 15 60.21 -8.89 21.52
C ARG A 15 59.54 -9.53 20.30
N LYS A 16 60.31 -10.06 19.35
CA LYS A 16 59.77 -10.71 18.14
C LYS A 16 58.94 -11.95 18.49
N THR A 17 59.52 -12.85 19.30
CA THR A 17 58.87 -14.10 19.75
C THR A 17 57.60 -13.81 20.54
N VAL A 18 57.64 -12.79 21.41
CA VAL A 18 56.46 -12.39 22.20
C VAL A 18 55.35 -11.84 21.29
N ASN A 19 55.67 -10.94 20.36
CA ASN A 19 54.68 -10.38 19.43
C ASN A 19 54.01 -11.46 18.57
N ASP A 20 54.78 -12.40 18.00
CA ASP A 20 54.24 -13.49 17.16
C ASP A 20 53.32 -14.43 17.98
N LYS A 21 53.69 -14.74 19.23
CA LYS A 21 52.86 -15.55 20.13
C LYS A 21 51.54 -14.87 20.48
N LEU A 22 51.56 -13.57 20.79
CA LEU A 22 50.35 -12.81 21.10
C LEU A 22 49.39 -12.75 19.89
N LEU A 23 49.92 -12.51 18.70
CA LEU A 23 49.12 -12.46 17.47
C LEU A 23 48.45 -13.80 17.18
N TYR A 24 49.19 -14.92 17.30
CA TYR A 24 48.64 -16.26 17.13
C TYR A 24 47.46 -16.54 18.08
N LEU A 25 47.61 -16.16 19.36
CA LEU A 25 46.57 -16.39 20.37
C LEU A 25 45.32 -15.52 20.15
N ILE A 26 45.50 -14.29 19.65
CA ILE A 26 44.38 -13.40 19.30
C ILE A 26 43.62 -13.95 18.10
N GLU A 27 44.30 -14.37 17.03
CA GLU A 27 43.66 -14.84 15.79
C GLU A 27 42.86 -16.13 15.98
N ASN A 28 43.34 -17.01 16.86
CA ASN A 28 42.69 -18.29 17.13
C ASN A 28 41.70 -18.25 18.30
N ASN A 29 41.45 -17.07 18.91
CA ASN A 29 40.60 -16.90 20.10
C ASN A 29 41.03 -17.77 21.30
N LEU A 30 42.34 -17.95 21.51
CA LEU A 30 42.89 -18.84 22.55
C LEU A 30 43.36 -18.08 23.81
N CYS A 31 43.27 -16.74 23.84
CA CYS A 31 43.79 -15.93 24.94
C CYS A 31 43.22 -16.33 26.32
N GLU A 32 41.92 -16.61 26.42
CA GLU A 32 41.27 -17.03 27.68
C GLU A 32 41.74 -18.42 28.13
N GLN A 33 42.05 -19.32 27.20
CA GLN A 33 42.55 -20.67 27.51
C GLN A 33 43.95 -20.64 28.15
N TYR A 34 44.77 -19.66 27.77
CA TYR A 34 46.13 -19.46 28.31
C TYR A 34 46.20 -18.44 29.45
N SER A 35 45.05 -18.03 30.02
CA SER A 35 44.95 -17.04 31.11
C SER A 35 45.61 -15.69 30.81
N LEU A 36 45.72 -15.30 29.53
CA LEU A 36 46.26 -14.00 29.12
C LEU A 36 45.15 -12.96 29.11
N THR A 37 45.29 -11.94 29.94
CA THR A 37 44.36 -10.83 30.01
C THR A 37 44.64 -9.78 28.93
N LYS A 38 43.66 -8.91 28.66
CA LYS A 38 43.88 -7.76 27.76
C LYS A 38 44.92 -6.79 28.30
N THR A 39 45.08 -6.71 29.62
CA THR A 39 46.11 -5.90 30.28
C THR A 39 47.50 -6.48 30.02
N ASP A 40 47.66 -7.81 30.02
CA ASP A 40 48.94 -8.45 29.69
C ASP A 40 49.33 -8.19 28.24
N ILE A 41 48.36 -8.31 27.32
CA ILE A 41 48.56 -8.03 25.90
C ILE A 41 48.91 -6.55 25.66
N PHE A 42 48.24 -5.63 26.36
CA PHE A 42 48.50 -4.19 26.26
C PHE A 42 49.93 -3.80 26.65
N ASN A 43 50.50 -4.45 27.67
CA ASN A 43 51.85 -4.17 28.14
C ASN A 43 52.94 -4.96 27.37
N ALA A 44 52.60 -6.11 26.79
CA ALA A 44 53.58 -7.01 26.17
C ALA A 44 53.77 -6.80 24.65
N PHE A 45 52.79 -6.25 23.94
CA PHE A 45 52.92 -6.01 22.49
C PHE A 45 53.75 -4.75 22.22
N THR A 46 54.85 -4.92 21.48
CA THR A 46 55.83 -3.84 21.26
C THR A 46 56.00 -3.43 19.79
N GLY A 47 55.24 -4.02 18.86
CA GLY A 47 55.34 -3.73 17.42
C GLY A 47 56.68 -4.14 16.80
N GLU A 48 56.90 -3.76 15.52
CA GLU A 48 58.11 -4.16 14.77
C GLU A 48 59.28 -3.15 14.87
N GLY A 49 59.04 -1.95 15.42
CA GLY A 49 60.07 -0.92 15.58
C GLY A 49 61.24 -1.38 16.45
N GLY A 50 62.47 -1.29 15.93
CA GLY A 50 63.71 -1.71 16.60
C GLY A 50 64.11 -3.18 16.41
N LEU A 51 63.39 -3.95 15.57
CA LEU A 51 63.65 -5.39 15.33
C LEU A 51 64.38 -5.70 14.01
N HIS A 52 64.97 -4.68 13.36
CA HIS A 52 65.51 -4.74 11.99
C HIS A 52 66.89 -5.42 11.82
N GLY A 53 67.62 -5.69 12.91
CA GLY A 53 68.96 -6.30 12.85
C GLY A 53 70.09 -5.46 12.21
N LEU A 54 69.78 -4.33 11.56
CA LEU A 54 70.75 -3.45 10.89
C LEU A 54 71.81 -2.86 11.81
N ASN A 55 73.09 -3.02 11.45
CA ASN A 55 74.22 -2.36 12.08
C ASN A 55 74.73 -1.20 11.21
N PHE A 56 74.96 -0.02 11.79
CA PHE A 56 75.47 1.14 11.05
C PHE A 56 76.79 0.85 10.32
N LYS A 57 77.62 -0.04 10.87
CA LYS A 57 78.90 -0.45 10.27
C LYS A 57 78.76 -1.18 8.92
N GLU A 58 77.55 -1.62 8.56
CA GLU A 58 77.26 -2.36 7.32
C GLU A 58 76.83 -1.44 6.16
N TYR A 59 76.91 -0.12 6.34
CA TYR A 59 76.44 0.87 5.36
C TYR A 59 77.45 1.99 5.14
N ASP A 60 77.66 2.36 3.87
CA ASP A 60 78.69 3.32 3.44
C ASP A 60 78.42 4.78 3.86
N SER A 61 77.21 5.11 4.33
CA SER A 61 76.91 6.41 4.91
C SER A 61 75.70 6.39 5.85
N PHE A 62 75.63 7.36 6.76
CA PHE A 62 74.47 7.57 7.65
C PHE A 62 73.17 7.76 6.86
N HIS A 63 73.24 8.34 5.67
CA HIS A 63 72.10 8.48 4.78
C HIS A 63 71.60 7.11 4.28
N HIS A 64 72.51 6.22 3.85
CA HIS A 64 72.16 4.87 3.39
C HIS A 64 71.65 3.97 4.51
N TYR A 65 72.29 4.00 5.69
CA TYR A 65 71.80 3.29 6.88
C TYR A 65 70.40 3.78 7.29
N THR A 66 70.20 5.10 7.33
CA THR A 66 68.90 5.70 7.69
C THR A 66 67.83 5.40 6.63
N LYS A 67 68.19 5.32 5.35
CA LYS A 67 67.27 4.95 4.26
C LYS A 67 66.88 3.47 4.32
N ALA A 68 67.84 2.57 4.55
CA ALA A 68 67.58 1.13 4.74
C ALA A 68 66.75 0.87 6.01
N LYS A 69 67.06 1.58 7.11
CA LYS A 69 66.26 1.58 8.34
C LYS A 69 64.83 2.08 8.11
N LYS A 70 64.67 3.15 7.32
CA LYS A 70 63.35 3.67 6.91
C LYS A 70 62.55 2.70 6.06
N GLU A 71 63.20 1.94 5.16
CA GLU A 71 62.55 0.95 4.29
C GLU A 71 62.14 -0.32 5.05
N ILE A 72 62.87 -0.72 6.10
CA ILE A 72 62.55 -1.93 6.90
C ILE A 72 61.52 -1.66 8.00
N GLU A 73 61.58 -0.51 8.68
CA GLU A 73 60.69 -0.23 9.83
C GLU A 73 59.40 0.52 9.45
N ASN A 74 59.24 0.96 8.19
CA ASN A 74 58.16 1.87 7.76
C ASN A 74 58.01 3.10 8.70
N GLY A 75 59.07 3.50 9.41
CA GLY A 75 59.03 4.55 10.41
C GLY A 75 58.17 4.28 11.64
N GLN A 76 57.86 3.01 11.98
CA GLN A 76 57.03 2.64 13.14
C GLN A 76 57.69 3.02 14.47
N PHE A 77 57.10 3.99 15.16
CA PHE A 77 57.43 4.37 16.53
C PHE A 77 56.17 4.41 17.37
N PHE A 78 55.97 3.45 18.27
CA PHE A 78 54.81 3.48 19.16
C PHE A 78 54.97 4.54 20.26
N THR A 79 53.93 5.31 20.51
CA THR A 79 53.90 6.29 21.60
C THR A 79 54.00 5.55 22.95
N PRO A 80 55.00 5.86 23.80
CA PRO A 80 55.09 5.30 25.15
C PRO A 80 53.82 5.53 25.96
N HIS A 81 53.44 4.58 26.82
CA HIS A 81 52.16 4.64 27.56
C HIS A 81 52.03 5.88 28.45
N LEU A 82 53.11 6.30 29.11
CA LEU A 82 53.11 7.48 29.99
C LEU A 82 53.06 8.78 29.19
N LEU A 83 53.72 8.83 28.03
CA LEU A 83 53.65 9.98 27.12
C LEU A 83 52.23 10.11 26.52
N ALA A 84 51.61 8.99 26.17
CA ALA A 84 50.22 8.97 25.73
C ALA A 84 49.27 9.48 26.83
N LYS A 85 49.48 9.08 28.10
CA LYS A 85 48.73 9.62 29.25
C LYS A 85 48.92 11.14 29.35
N PHE A 86 50.18 11.60 29.35
CA PHE A 86 50.53 13.01 29.49
C PHE A 86 49.83 13.89 28.43
N LEU A 87 49.86 13.50 27.16
CA LEU A 87 49.21 14.27 26.10
C LEU A 87 47.68 14.32 26.25
N ILE A 88 47.06 13.24 26.71
CA ILE A 88 45.62 13.22 27.00
C ILE A 88 45.29 14.11 28.19
N ASP A 89 46.14 14.13 29.23
CA ASP A 89 45.96 15.00 30.38
C ASP A 89 46.14 16.49 30.03
N CYS A 90 46.97 16.82 29.02
CA CYS A 90 47.06 18.16 28.46
C CYS A 90 45.77 18.61 27.77
N LEU A 91 45.06 17.70 27.10
CA LEU A 91 43.87 18.03 26.29
C LEU A 91 42.54 17.89 27.05
N LYS A 92 42.49 17.00 28.06
CA LYS A 92 41.30 16.56 28.80
C LYS A 92 40.04 16.35 27.92
N PRO A 93 40.07 15.40 26.97
CA PRO A 93 38.92 15.10 26.13
C PRO A 93 37.67 14.78 26.98
N ASN A 94 36.52 15.29 26.58
CA ASN A 94 35.25 15.01 27.25
C ASN A 94 34.58 13.74 26.67
N LYS A 95 33.63 13.15 27.42
CA LYS A 95 32.90 11.92 27.02
C LYS A 95 32.08 12.04 25.72
N HIS A 96 31.91 13.25 25.20
CA HIS A 96 31.16 13.56 24.00
C HIS A 96 32.04 13.96 22.81
N ASP A 97 33.35 14.15 22.98
CA ASP A 97 34.25 14.47 21.87
C ASP A 97 34.43 13.26 20.96
N LEU A 98 34.46 13.53 19.65
CA LEU A 98 34.88 12.56 18.64
C LEU A 98 36.39 12.71 18.42
N ILE A 99 37.12 11.61 18.59
CA ILE A 99 38.59 11.63 18.69
C ILE A 99 39.16 10.69 17.65
N ALA A 100 40.18 11.15 16.92
CA ALA A 100 40.88 10.32 15.93
C ALA A 100 42.39 10.26 16.16
N ASP A 101 42.95 9.10 15.84
CA ASP A 101 44.36 8.85 15.61
C ASP A 101 44.51 8.17 14.24
N LEU A 102 45.22 8.82 13.31
CA LEU A 102 45.26 8.41 11.90
C LEU A 102 46.37 7.37 11.62
N THR A 103 47.23 7.10 12.60
CA THR A 103 48.30 6.08 12.59
C THR A 103 48.40 5.45 13.98
N CYS A 104 47.31 4.79 14.41
CA CYS A 104 47.07 4.54 15.82
C CYS A 104 47.90 3.42 16.45
N GLY A 105 48.61 2.62 15.66
CA GLY A 105 49.29 1.42 16.12
C GLY A 105 48.33 0.50 16.87
N MET A 106 48.73 0.06 18.06
CA MET A 106 47.86 -0.73 18.94
C MET A 106 46.84 0.11 19.74
N GLY A 107 46.81 1.44 19.57
CA GLY A 107 45.84 2.34 20.21
C GLY A 107 46.23 2.81 21.62
N ASN A 108 47.48 3.20 21.85
CA ASN A 108 47.95 3.60 23.19
C ASN A 108 47.19 4.79 23.79
N PHE A 109 46.82 5.77 22.96
CA PHE A 109 45.99 6.88 23.43
C PHE A 109 44.57 6.44 23.84
N PHE A 110 44.04 5.38 23.21
CA PHE A 110 42.67 4.92 23.43
C PHE A 110 42.45 4.40 24.85
N ASN A 111 43.52 3.98 25.52
CA ASN A 111 43.51 3.53 26.92
C ASN A 111 42.98 4.61 27.88
N TYR A 112 43.18 5.88 27.55
CA TYR A 112 42.85 7.01 28.41
C TYR A 112 41.56 7.72 28.00
N MET A 113 40.88 7.24 26.96
CA MET A 113 39.69 7.91 26.43
C MET A 113 38.46 7.70 27.32
N PRO A 114 37.63 8.74 27.53
CA PRO A 114 36.45 8.66 28.39
C PRO A 114 35.30 7.83 27.79
N ASN A 115 35.27 7.66 26.46
CA ASN A 115 34.22 6.90 25.76
C ASN A 115 34.77 6.25 24.48
N GLU A 116 35.04 4.94 24.54
CA GLU A 116 35.60 4.16 23.44
C GLU A 116 34.78 4.21 22.14
N VAL A 117 33.45 4.33 22.23
CA VAL A 117 32.57 4.37 21.04
C VAL A 117 32.86 5.58 20.15
N ASN A 118 33.38 6.66 20.74
CA ASN A 118 33.70 7.92 20.05
C ASN A 118 35.12 7.96 19.49
N VAL A 119 35.90 6.90 19.69
CA VAL A 119 37.30 6.81 19.27
C VAL A 119 37.40 6.20 17.87
N TYR A 120 38.24 6.81 17.05
CA TYR A 120 38.50 6.42 15.67
C TYR A 120 40.00 6.20 15.49
N GLY A 121 40.37 5.04 14.94
CA GLY A 121 41.75 4.68 14.67
C GLY A 121 41.91 4.28 13.21
N ASN A 122 43.00 4.70 12.58
CA ASN A 122 43.42 4.13 11.31
C ASN A 122 44.84 3.58 11.44
N GLU A 123 45.08 2.38 10.94
CA GLU A 123 46.39 1.74 11.02
C GLU A 123 46.68 0.94 9.74
N LEU A 124 47.86 1.12 9.17
CA LEU A 124 48.28 0.41 7.96
C LEU A 124 48.73 -1.02 8.30
N ASP A 125 49.49 -1.20 9.39
CA ASP A 125 49.96 -2.51 9.81
C ASP A 125 48.82 -3.39 10.33
N ILE A 126 48.59 -4.50 9.64
CA ILE A 126 47.56 -5.46 9.99
C ILE A 126 47.78 -6.09 11.37
N LYS A 127 49.05 -6.25 11.82
CA LYS A 127 49.36 -6.83 13.13
C LYS A 127 48.94 -5.87 14.24
N ALA A 128 49.41 -4.63 14.21
CA ALA A 128 49.00 -3.59 15.14
C ALA A 128 47.48 -3.35 15.13
N TYR A 129 46.85 -3.34 13.95
CA TYR A 129 45.40 -3.23 13.80
C TYR A 129 44.65 -4.36 14.53
N LYS A 130 45.08 -5.61 14.39
CA LYS A 130 44.45 -6.77 15.05
C LYS A 130 44.52 -6.62 16.58
N VAL A 131 45.66 -6.20 17.10
CA VAL A 131 45.84 -5.93 18.54
C VAL A 131 44.94 -4.78 18.99
N ALA A 132 44.90 -3.66 18.26
CA ALA A 132 44.05 -2.51 18.57
C ALA A 132 42.56 -2.88 18.59
N ARG A 133 42.08 -3.67 17.62
CA ARG A 133 40.68 -4.16 17.57
C ARG A 133 40.35 -5.09 18.74
N PHE A 134 41.32 -5.90 19.18
CA PHE A 134 41.14 -6.79 20.32
C PHE A 134 41.08 -6.02 21.65
N LEU A 135 41.96 -5.03 21.83
CA LEU A 135 42.02 -4.15 23.01
C LEU A 135 40.82 -3.18 23.06
N TYR A 136 40.37 -2.67 21.92
CA TYR A 136 39.31 -1.65 21.82
C TYR A 136 38.19 -2.10 20.87
N PRO A 137 37.38 -3.11 21.26
CA PRO A 137 36.35 -3.67 20.40
C PRO A 137 35.21 -2.69 20.05
N ASP A 138 34.92 -1.73 20.94
CA ASP A 138 33.86 -0.73 20.76
C ASP A 138 34.34 0.51 19.96
N ALA A 139 35.67 0.66 19.76
CA ALA A 139 36.27 1.72 18.96
C ALA A 139 36.11 1.44 17.46
N ASN A 140 36.15 2.50 16.64
CA ASN A 140 35.99 2.43 15.19
C ASN A 140 37.38 2.43 14.56
N ILE A 141 37.97 1.26 14.37
CA ILE A 141 39.35 1.13 13.86
C ILE A 141 39.30 0.55 12.44
N THR A 142 40.06 1.14 11.51
CA THR A 142 40.20 0.71 10.12
C THR A 142 41.63 0.27 9.80
N ASN A 143 41.77 -0.76 8.96
CA ASN A 143 43.06 -1.17 8.42
C ASN A 143 43.23 -0.62 6.99
N GLN A 144 43.75 0.58 6.86
CA GLN A 144 43.89 1.29 5.57
C GLN A 144 45.06 2.26 5.59
N ASP A 145 45.54 2.63 4.40
CA ASP A 145 46.47 3.74 4.23
C ASP A 145 45.80 5.07 4.59
N ILE A 146 46.48 5.92 5.36
CA ILE A 146 45.99 7.26 5.76
C ILE A 146 45.55 8.11 4.56
N ARG A 147 46.19 7.95 3.40
CA ARG A 147 45.86 8.68 2.17
C ARG A 147 44.45 8.35 1.68
N LEU A 148 44.04 7.09 1.83
CA LEU A 148 42.73 6.57 1.43
C LEU A 148 41.68 6.67 2.54
N TYR A 149 42.09 6.97 3.77
CA TYR A 149 41.18 7.06 4.91
C TYR A 149 40.25 8.27 4.78
N SER A 150 38.96 8.01 4.54
CA SER A 150 37.93 9.03 4.43
C SER A 150 36.69 8.60 5.21
N PRO A 151 36.71 8.73 6.54
CA PRO A 151 35.57 8.39 7.35
C PRO A 151 34.47 9.45 7.17
N ASP A 152 33.22 9.00 7.14
CA ASP A 152 32.00 9.81 6.96
C ASP A 152 31.66 10.69 8.22
N ILE A 153 32.69 11.20 8.91
CA ILE A 153 32.68 11.80 10.25
C ILE A 153 33.85 12.79 10.37
N SER A 154 33.56 13.95 10.98
CA SER A 154 34.56 14.94 11.39
C SER A 154 34.84 14.90 12.91
N PHE A 155 36.09 15.15 13.30
CA PHE A 155 36.61 14.98 14.66
C PHE A 155 36.75 16.29 15.43
N ASP A 156 36.51 16.24 16.73
CA ASP A 156 36.74 17.36 17.64
C ASP A 156 38.21 17.47 18.05
N ILE A 157 38.89 16.32 18.16
CA ILE A 157 40.31 16.21 18.51
C ILE A 157 40.97 15.19 17.57
N VAL A 158 42.13 15.55 17.02
CA VAL A 158 43.04 14.61 16.36
C VAL A 158 44.34 14.58 17.14
N LEU A 159 44.79 13.40 17.51
CA LEU A 159 46.04 13.21 18.24
C LEU A 159 46.77 12.01 17.68
N GLY A 160 48.09 12.10 17.56
CA GLY A 160 48.84 11.02 16.93
C GLY A 160 50.34 11.21 16.99
N ASN A 161 51.03 10.10 16.74
CA ASN A 161 52.46 10.06 16.49
C ASN A 161 52.66 9.68 15.01
N PRO A 162 52.69 10.65 14.08
CA PRO A 162 52.89 10.37 12.67
C PRO A 162 54.25 9.67 12.44
N PRO A 163 54.38 8.83 11.39
CA PRO A 163 55.66 8.26 11.04
C PRO A 163 56.66 9.36 10.65
N PHE A 164 57.91 9.21 11.07
CA PHE A 164 58.91 10.26 10.95
C PHE A 164 59.69 10.22 9.64
N ASN A 165 59.72 11.35 8.94
CA ASN A 165 60.60 11.63 7.81
C ASN A 165 60.43 10.67 6.62
N LEU A 166 59.22 10.13 6.43
CA LEU A 166 58.85 9.42 5.20
C LEU A 166 58.40 10.43 4.14
N ARG A 167 58.60 10.09 2.87
CA ARG A 167 58.08 10.87 1.75
C ARG A 167 56.92 10.13 1.12
N TRP A 168 55.77 10.79 1.06
CA TRP A 168 54.53 10.24 0.52
C TRP A 168 54.15 10.97 -0.75
N LYS A 169 54.03 10.21 -1.84
CA LYS A 169 53.44 10.71 -3.07
C LYS A 169 51.92 10.69 -2.97
N VAL A 170 51.32 11.84 -3.25
CA VAL A 170 49.87 12.05 -3.29
C VAL A 170 49.60 12.87 -4.55
N ASP A 171 48.85 12.27 -5.48
CA ASP A 171 48.67 12.76 -6.84
C ASP A 171 50.03 13.06 -7.51
N ASN A 172 50.28 14.31 -7.90
CA ASN A 172 51.53 14.74 -8.55
C ASN A 172 52.57 15.33 -7.59
N ASN A 173 52.27 15.40 -6.28
CA ASN A 173 53.11 16.06 -5.28
C ASN A 173 53.74 15.04 -4.31
N GLU A 174 54.90 15.39 -3.76
CA GLU A 174 55.58 14.62 -2.72
C GLU A 174 55.57 15.39 -1.41
N TYR A 175 55.01 14.80 -0.36
CA TYR A 175 54.86 15.42 0.96
C TYR A 175 55.69 14.68 2.01
N LEU A 176 56.19 15.43 3.00
CA LEU A 176 56.71 14.85 4.23
C LEU A 176 55.55 14.22 5.02
N SER A 177 55.74 13.04 5.60
CA SER A 177 54.67 12.30 6.30
C SER A 177 54.01 13.10 7.43
N GLN A 178 54.79 13.86 8.20
CA GLN A 178 54.27 14.71 9.27
C GLN A 178 53.41 15.86 8.73
N LEU A 179 53.82 16.49 7.62
CA LEU A 179 53.04 17.55 6.96
C LEU A 179 51.74 16.98 6.39
N TYR A 180 51.79 15.86 5.68
CA TYR A 180 50.60 15.23 5.13
C TYR A 180 49.62 14.78 6.23
N TYR A 181 50.13 14.31 7.38
CA TYR A 181 49.28 14.01 8.54
C TYR A 181 48.50 15.26 9.00
N CYS A 182 49.14 16.43 9.04
CA CYS A 182 48.49 17.69 9.37
C CYS A 182 47.41 18.06 8.34
N LEU A 183 47.71 17.95 7.05
CA LEU A 183 46.76 18.21 5.96
C LEU A 183 45.54 17.29 6.03
N LYS A 184 45.78 15.99 6.21
CA LYS A 184 44.72 15.01 6.35
C LYS A 184 43.87 15.26 7.60
N SER A 185 44.52 15.66 8.70
CA SER A 185 43.81 16.04 9.92
C SER A 185 42.92 17.27 9.70
N TYR A 186 43.39 18.27 8.95
CA TYR A 186 42.57 19.42 8.59
C TYR A 186 41.27 19.01 7.89
N ASP A 187 41.34 18.11 6.91
CA ASP A 187 40.16 17.65 6.16
C ASP A 187 39.15 16.91 7.07
N LEU A 188 39.67 16.20 8.08
CA LEU A 188 38.87 15.36 8.97
C LEU A 188 38.41 16.07 10.25
N MET A 189 38.84 17.30 10.52
CA MET A 189 38.50 18.01 11.76
C MET A 189 37.32 18.97 11.63
N ASN A 190 36.53 19.09 12.70
CA ASN A 190 35.55 20.15 12.87
C ASN A 190 36.27 21.52 12.93
N PRO A 191 35.65 22.63 12.46
CA PRO A 191 36.17 23.98 12.71
C PRO A 191 36.44 24.21 14.20
N GLY A 192 37.60 24.78 14.54
CA GLY A 192 38.04 24.93 15.93
C GLY A 192 38.35 23.60 16.64
N GLY A 193 38.55 22.50 15.92
CA GLY A 193 39.07 21.25 16.47
C GLY A 193 40.54 21.40 16.91
N ILE A 194 40.99 20.57 17.84
CA ILE A 194 42.36 20.61 18.37
C ILE A 194 43.17 19.45 17.79
N MET A 195 44.35 19.74 17.26
CA MET A 195 45.31 18.75 16.77
C MET A 195 46.54 18.75 17.68
N ALA A 196 46.97 17.58 18.16
CA ALA A 196 48.17 17.46 18.97
C ALA A 196 49.07 16.33 18.45
N LEU A 197 50.29 16.66 18.06
CA LEU A 197 51.20 15.73 17.37
C LEU A 197 52.51 15.58 18.12
N ILE A 198 53.04 14.35 18.12
CA ILE A 198 54.41 14.07 18.53
C ILE A 198 55.25 13.99 17.26
N VAL A 199 56.28 14.83 17.13
CA VAL A 199 57.07 14.98 15.91
C VAL A 199 58.56 15.14 16.24
N PRO A 200 59.48 14.91 15.30
CA PRO A 200 60.90 15.19 15.51
C PRO A 200 61.14 16.67 15.79
N LYS A 201 62.15 16.99 16.61
CA LYS A 201 62.54 18.39 16.88
C LYS A 201 62.79 19.20 15.61
N SER A 202 63.33 18.54 14.58
CA SER A 202 63.66 19.14 13.27
C SER A 202 62.44 19.52 12.42
N PHE A 203 61.21 19.12 12.77
CA PHE A 203 60.02 19.43 11.97
C PHE A 203 59.50 20.84 12.29
N LEU A 204 59.43 21.73 11.28
CA LEU A 204 59.00 23.13 11.43
C LEU A 204 59.85 23.86 12.49
N ASN A 205 61.16 23.86 12.29
CA ASN A 205 62.12 24.41 13.26
C ASN A 205 63.15 25.36 12.64
N ASP A 206 63.12 25.56 11.33
CA ASP A 206 63.96 26.52 10.62
C ASP A 206 63.12 27.27 9.57
N ASP A 207 62.94 28.58 9.75
CA ASP A 207 62.10 29.42 8.87
C ASP A 207 62.61 29.42 7.43
N PHE A 208 63.92 29.22 7.23
CA PHE A 208 64.52 29.23 5.89
C PHE A 208 64.26 27.92 5.14
N SER A 209 64.51 26.77 5.76
CA SER A 209 64.31 25.47 5.10
C SER A 209 62.86 24.98 5.12
N ASP A 210 62.08 25.38 6.13
CA ASP A 210 60.71 24.92 6.35
C ASP A 210 59.63 25.94 5.96
N GLY A 211 59.99 27.14 5.50
CA GLY A 211 59.07 28.25 5.27
C GLY A 211 57.84 27.91 4.40
N GLY A 212 58.01 27.05 3.38
CA GLY A 212 56.89 26.55 2.57
C GLY A 212 55.91 25.69 3.37
N MET A 213 56.43 24.80 4.22
CA MET A 213 55.60 23.94 5.09
C MET A 213 54.95 24.74 6.22
N ILE A 214 55.64 25.73 6.78
CA ILE A 214 55.10 26.64 7.80
C ILE A 214 53.92 27.42 7.23
N ASN A 215 54.08 28.05 6.06
CA ASN A 215 52.99 28.77 5.40
C ASN A 215 51.77 27.87 5.10
N GLU A 216 51.99 26.62 4.70
CA GLU A 216 50.90 25.67 4.45
C GLU A 216 50.12 25.32 5.73
N ILE A 217 50.81 25.20 6.87
CA ILE A 217 50.18 25.00 8.18
C ILE A 217 49.45 26.27 8.65
N GLU A 218 50.07 27.45 8.52
CA GLU A 218 49.48 28.73 8.93
C GLU A 218 48.18 29.07 8.18
N GLN A 219 48.05 28.66 6.92
CA GLN A 219 46.80 28.86 6.17
C GLN A 219 45.63 28.04 6.73
N LYS A 220 45.89 26.97 7.47
CA LYS A 220 44.90 25.97 7.89
C LYS A 220 44.68 25.92 9.40
N PHE A 221 45.70 26.25 10.18
CA PHE A 221 45.74 26.10 11.63
C PHE A 221 46.21 27.37 12.33
N ASN A 222 45.63 27.60 13.50
CA ASN A 222 46.15 28.49 14.53
C ASN A 222 47.16 27.72 15.36
N PHE A 223 48.38 28.25 15.50
CA PHE A 223 49.39 27.68 16.38
C PHE A 223 49.04 27.97 17.85
N ILE A 224 49.15 26.95 18.72
CA ILE A 224 48.80 27.07 20.14
C ILE A 224 50.05 27.07 21.02
N CYS A 225 50.84 26.00 20.94
CA CYS A 225 52.11 25.89 21.67
C CYS A 225 52.94 24.72 21.15
N GLN A 226 54.25 24.75 21.42
CA GLN A 226 55.14 23.59 21.30
C GLN A 226 56.09 23.49 22.49
N PHE A 227 56.52 22.28 22.82
CA PHE A 227 57.46 22.02 23.92
C PHE A 227 58.26 20.73 23.65
N LEU A 228 59.49 20.67 24.17
CA LEU A 228 60.42 19.56 23.96
C LEU A 228 60.09 18.37 24.86
N LEU A 229 60.35 17.17 24.35
CA LEU A 229 60.33 15.93 25.13
C LEU A 229 61.76 15.55 25.55
N PRO A 230 61.96 14.91 26.72
CA PRO A 230 63.24 14.33 27.10
C PRO A 230 63.79 13.42 25.99
N ALA A 231 65.09 13.53 25.67
CA ALA A 231 65.71 12.81 24.54
C ALA A 231 65.68 11.28 24.69
N ASP A 232 65.41 10.77 25.89
CA ASP A 232 65.26 9.37 26.25
C ASP A 232 63.79 8.91 26.33
N SER A 233 62.81 9.76 25.98
CA SER A 233 61.37 9.45 26.05
C SER A 233 60.97 8.17 25.28
N PHE A 234 61.75 7.79 24.26
CA PHE A 234 61.52 6.61 23.42
C PHE A 234 62.50 5.45 23.68
N LYS A 235 63.29 5.51 24.76
CA LYS A 235 64.30 4.49 25.11
C LYS A 235 63.71 3.08 25.23
N HIS A 236 62.52 2.96 25.81
CA HIS A 236 61.81 1.68 25.97
C HIS A 236 61.46 1.00 24.63
N ASN A 237 61.43 1.73 23.52
CA ASN A 237 61.17 1.20 22.19
C ASN A 237 62.45 0.85 21.42
N GLY A 238 63.63 0.99 22.03
CA GLY A 238 64.93 0.66 21.44
C GLY A 238 65.70 1.84 20.84
N VAL A 239 65.33 3.09 21.17
CA VAL A 239 66.01 4.29 20.67
C VAL A 239 66.63 5.09 21.81
N ASN A 240 67.95 5.00 21.92
CA ASN A 240 68.71 5.53 23.07
C ASN A 240 68.74 7.06 23.14
N HIS A 241 68.67 7.76 22.00
CA HIS A 241 68.73 9.23 21.94
C HIS A 241 68.08 9.76 20.64
N TYR A 242 66.88 10.34 20.74
CA TYR A 242 66.20 10.98 19.59
C TYR A 242 65.32 12.14 20.07
N GLU A 243 65.68 13.37 19.72
CA GLU A 243 64.97 14.58 20.16
C GLU A 243 63.61 14.72 19.46
N THR A 244 62.55 14.79 20.25
CA THR A 244 61.16 14.94 19.80
C THR A 244 60.48 16.10 20.51
N LYS A 245 59.40 16.61 19.92
CA LYS A 245 58.59 17.70 20.47
C LYS A 245 57.10 17.38 20.33
N ILE A 246 56.28 18.01 21.17
CA ILE A 246 54.84 18.07 20.99
C ILE A 246 54.48 19.41 20.36
N MET A 247 53.61 19.38 19.35
CA MET A 247 53.03 20.58 18.75
C MET A 247 51.51 20.50 18.86
N ILE A 248 50.89 21.60 19.30
CA ILE A 248 49.43 21.72 19.42
C ILE A 248 48.95 22.84 18.51
N PHE A 249 47.90 22.52 17.74
CA PHE A 249 47.26 23.41 16.78
C PHE A 249 45.75 23.41 16.97
N GLN A 250 45.10 24.47 16.52
CA GLN A 250 43.64 24.56 16.41
C GLN A 250 43.26 24.82 14.95
N LYS A 251 42.33 24.05 14.40
CA LYS A 251 41.85 24.28 13.02
C LYS A 251 41.19 25.66 12.91
N LYS A 252 41.60 26.46 11.91
CA LYS A 252 41.04 27.79 11.65
C LYS A 252 39.53 27.75 11.39
N SER A 253 38.84 28.83 11.73
CA SER A 253 37.41 29.03 11.54
C SER A 253 37.11 30.53 11.46
N GLU A 254 36.09 30.93 10.68
CA GLU A 254 35.68 32.34 10.51
C GLU A 254 35.29 33.07 11.80
N HIS A 255 35.08 32.33 12.90
CA HIS A 255 34.61 32.85 14.19
C HIS A 255 35.62 32.68 15.33
N ILE A 256 36.88 32.35 15.01
CA ILE A 256 37.97 32.14 15.97
C ILE A 256 39.12 33.06 15.58
N ALA A 257 39.75 33.72 16.56
CA ALA A 257 40.85 34.62 16.29
C ALA A 257 42.05 33.88 15.65
N GLU A 258 42.69 34.52 14.68
CA GLU A 258 43.88 33.94 14.04
C GLU A 258 45.11 34.04 14.95
N LYS A 259 45.91 32.98 14.99
CA LYS A 259 47.20 32.93 15.70
C LYS A 259 48.28 32.42 14.76
N SER A 260 49.27 33.27 14.47
CA SER A 260 50.44 32.94 13.65
C SER A 260 51.32 31.89 14.31
N PHE A 261 52.13 31.24 13.50
CA PHE A 261 53.11 30.26 13.95
C PHE A 261 54.22 30.94 14.78
N ASP A 262 54.68 30.24 15.83
CA ASP A 262 55.78 30.69 16.68
C ASP A 262 56.76 29.53 16.94
N MET A 263 58.05 29.77 16.73
CA MET A 263 59.13 28.81 16.95
C MET A 263 59.55 28.67 18.41
N SER A 264 59.05 29.51 19.31
CA SER A 264 59.39 29.48 20.73
C SER A 264 58.92 28.17 21.40
N PHE A 265 59.77 27.60 22.26
CA PHE A 265 59.42 26.45 23.08
C PHE A 265 58.92 26.90 24.44
N VAL A 266 57.80 26.33 24.87
CA VAL A 266 57.31 26.47 26.23
C VAL A 266 58.06 25.49 27.13
N ASP A 267 58.50 25.94 28.30
CA ASP A 267 59.12 25.06 29.29
C ASP A 267 58.03 24.25 30.00
N VAL A 268 58.08 22.92 29.85
CA VAL A 268 57.05 22.00 30.35
C VAL A 268 57.71 20.74 30.92
N GLU A 269 57.54 20.53 32.22
CA GLU A 269 57.93 19.27 32.86
C GLU A 269 56.98 18.13 32.43
N ILE A 270 57.52 16.98 32.02
CA ILE A 270 56.70 15.82 31.59
C ILE A 270 56.17 15.06 32.81
N ASN A 271 55.25 15.68 33.53
CA ASN A 271 54.56 15.16 34.70
C ASN A 271 53.14 15.74 34.81
N GLU A 272 52.42 15.44 35.89
CA GLU A 272 51.04 15.92 36.09
C GLU A 272 50.94 17.45 36.26
N LYS A 273 52.00 18.11 36.75
CA LYS A 273 52.03 19.57 36.88
C LYS A 273 52.16 20.22 35.50
N GLY A 274 53.05 19.71 34.65
CA GLY A 274 53.22 20.21 33.29
C GLY A 274 51.98 20.01 32.43
N SER A 275 51.30 18.85 32.51
CA SER A 275 50.06 18.64 31.76
C SER A 275 48.92 19.56 32.24
N ALA A 276 48.84 19.82 33.55
CA ALA A 276 47.89 20.79 34.11
C ALA A 276 48.19 22.22 33.64
N PHE A 277 49.47 22.62 33.60
CA PHE A 277 49.91 23.92 33.09
C PHE A 277 49.54 24.09 31.61
N VAL A 278 49.83 23.10 30.76
CA VAL A 278 49.46 23.14 29.33
C VAL A 278 47.94 23.28 29.17
N TYR A 279 47.16 22.51 29.94
CA TYR A 279 45.70 22.59 29.87
C TYR A 279 45.18 23.98 30.27
N GLN A 280 45.62 24.53 31.41
CA GLN A 280 45.11 25.80 31.93
C GLN A 280 45.55 27.01 31.09
N SER A 281 46.82 27.04 30.68
CA SER A 281 47.40 28.19 29.97
C SER A 281 46.98 28.23 28.50
N PHE A 282 46.79 27.08 27.86
CA PHE A 282 46.60 27.02 26.40
C PHE A 282 45.27 26.37 25.98
N ILE A 283 44.85 25.25 26.57
CA ILE A 283 43.69 24.49 26.07
C ILE A 283 42.35 25.02 26.58
N ALA A 284 42.23 25.29 27.88
CA ALA A 284 40.98 25.76 28.49
C ALA A 284 40.44 27.06 27.86
N PRO A 285 41.27 28.09 27.58
CA PRO A 285 40.81 29.30 26.90
C PRO A 285 40.23 29.03 25.50
N LEU A 286 40.83 28.10 24.74
CA LEU A 286 40.35 27.73 23.40
C LEU A 286 38.99 27.04 23.45
N LEU A 287 38.76 26.20 24.45
CA LEU A 287 37.48 25.52 24.65
C LEU A 287 36.36 26.52 25.00
N GLU A 288 36.66 27.55 25.79
CA GLU A 288 35.73 28.64 26.09
C GLU A 288 35.38 29.48 24.85
N GLU A 289 36.39 29.87 24.06
CA GLU A 289 36.21 30.60 22.80
C GLU A 289 35.32 29.82 21.82
N LYS A 290 35.61 28.52 21.65
CA LYS A 290 34.81 27.60 20.83
C LYS A 290 33.36 27.50 21.31
N GLN A 291 33.13 27.51 22.62
CA GLN A 291 31.78 27.45 23.18
C GLN A 291 30.99 28.74 22.93
N LYS A 292 31.63 29.91 23.02
CA LYS A 292 31.01 31.21 22.70
C LYS A 292 30.64 31.31 21.22
N ALA A 293 31.54 30.94 20.30
CA ALA A 293 31.29 30.95 18.86
C ALA A 293 30.13 30.01 18.44
N ARG A 294 29.99 28.85 19.10
CA ARG A 294 28.93 27.86 18.81
C ARG A 294 27.52 28.37 19.13
N LEU A 295 27.38 29.23 20.13
CA LEU A 295 26.08 29.81 20.50
C LEU A 295 25.60 30.81 19.45
N GLN A 296 26.50 31.59 18.84
CA GLN A 296 26.20 32.56 17.78
C GLN A 296 25.69 31.86 16.50
N LEU A 297 26.38 30.81 16.03
CA LEU A 297 25.94 29.99 14.88
C LEU A 297 24.57 29.33 15.07
N THR A 298 24.21 28.97 16.31
CA THR A 298 22.92 28.31 16.62
C THR A 298 21.74 29.28 16.57
N LEU A 299 22.00 30.57 16.76
CA LEU A 299 21.03 31.67 16.74
C LEU A 299 20.72 32.14 15.32
N GLU A 300 21.71 32.20 14.43
CA GLU A 300 21.51 32.62 13.02
C GLU A 300 20.62 31.64 12.22
N ILE A 301 20.68 30.34 12.52
CA ILE A 301 19.89 29.29 11.86
C ILE A 301 18.41 29.28 12.34
N ALA A 302 18.06 30.03 13.40
CA ALA A 302 16.73 30.00 14.01
C ALA A 302 15.62 30.68 13.17
N ASN A 303 15.95 31.36 12.06
CA ASN A 303 15.00 32.07 11.19
C ASN A 303 14.27 31.20 10.14
N GLY A 304 14.21 29.88 10.35
CA GLY A 304 13.57 28.93 9.42
C GLY A 304 12.03 28.81 9.52
N ASN A 305 11.44 28.27 8.46
CA ASN A 305 10.02 27.95 8.26
C ASN A 305 9.44 26.88 9.23
N GLN A 306 8.10 26.84 9.39
CA GLN A 306 7.39 26.04 10.42
C GLN A 306 7.72 24.54 10.41
N ASP A 307 7.86 23.92 9.23
CA ASP A 307 8.24 22.51 9.08
C ASP A 307 9.66 22.20 9.59
N GLU A 308 10.55 23.19 9.53
CA GLU A 308 11.92 23.09 10.05
C GLU A 308 11.93 23.22 11.57
N LYS A 309 11.07 24.09 12.14
CA LYS A 309 10.86 24.21 13.59
C LYS A 309 10.35 22.90 14.20
N ASP A 310 9.36 22.28 13.57
CA ASP A 310 8.78 20.98 13.99
C ASP A 310 9.79 19.83 13.94
N PHE A 311 10.61 19.79 12.89
CA PHE A 311 11.69 18.83 12.75
C PHE A 311 12.75 19.03 13.84
N ARG A 312 13.21 20.27 14.03
CA ARG A 312 14.19 20.64 15.07
C ARG A 312 13.72 20.30 16.47
N TYR A 313 12.46 20.59 16.79
CA TYR A 313 11.87 20.22 18.08
C TYR A 313 11.92 18.71 18.32
N LYS A 314 11.54 17.90 17.33
CA LYS A 314 11.59 16.43 17.43
C LYS A 314 13.02 15.91 17.58
N VAL A 315 13.97 16.45 16.82
CA VAL A 315 15.39 16.08 16.91
C VAL A 315 15.96 16.45 18.29
N ASN A 316 15.72 17.67 18.77
CA ASN A 316 16.18 18.12 20.07
C ASN A 316 15.62 17.25 21.20
N LYS A 317 14.33 16.93 21.16
CA LYS A 317 13.68 16.04 22.13
C LYS A 317 14.33 14.66 22.15
N LEU A 318 14.55 14.06 20.98
CA LEU A 318 15.19 12.73 20.87
C LEU A 318 16.65 12.75 21.33
N LEU A 319 17.41 13.78 20.97
CA LEU A 319 18.79 13.96 21.42
C LEU A 319 18.86 14.16 22.93
N PHE A 320 17.93 14.92 23.51
CA PHE A 320 17.80 15.10 24.96
C PHE A 320 17.50 13.76 25.66
N ASP A 321 16.55 12.98 25.14
CA ASP A 321 16.20 11.66 25.67
C ASP A 321 17.38 10.67 25.60
N ILE A 322 18.17 10.71 24.51
CA ILE A 322 19.39 9.89 24.37
C ILE A 322 20.46 10.35 25.36
N LYS A 323 20.67 11.67 25.51
CA LYS A 323 21.70 12.24 26.40
C LYS A 323 21.46 11.90 27.87
N ARG A 324 20.21 11.97 28.34
CA ARG A 324 19.89 11.75 29.76
C ARG A 324 19.85 10.27 30.19
N ASN A 325 19.82 9.33 29.24
CA ASN A 325 19.64 7.92 29.54
C ASN A 325 21.01 7.21 29.65
N PRO A 326 21.40 6.71 30.85
CA PRO A 326 22.73 6.15 31.08
C PRO A 326 23.11 4.98 30.15
N LYS A 327 22.12 4.20 29.67
CA LYS A 327 22.38 3.03 28.83
C LYS A 327 22.74 3.38 27.38
N ILE A 328 22.33 4.56 26.92
CA ILE A 328 22.45 4.96 25.51
C ILE A 328 23.16 6.32 25.33
N GLU A 329 23.50 7.01 26.41
CA GLU A 329 24.23 8.27 26.41
C GLU A 329 25.52 8.18 25.58
N LYS A 330 26.22 7.04 25.62
CA LYS A 330 27.44 6.79 24.83
C LYS A 330 27.27 6.97 23.32
N TYR A 331 26.04 6.94 22.80
CA TYR A 331 25.74 7.17 21.38
C TYR A 331 25.37 8.62 21.05
N TYR A 332 25.30 9.52 22.04
CA TYR A 332 24.85 10.90 21.88
C TYR A 332 25.68 11.67 20.83
N SER A 333 27.01 11.57 20.87
CA SER A 333 27.90 12.25 19.94
C SER A 333 27.68 11.84 18.49
N LYS A 334 27.61 10.52 18.25
CA LYS A 334 27.27 9.96 16.92
C LYS A 334 25.92 10.44 16.43
N CYS A 335 24.92 10.50 17.32
CA CYS A 335 23.60 11.00 16.99
C CYS A 335 23.63 12.50 16.62
N LYS A 336 24.36 13.32 17.38
CA LYS A 336 24.52 14.75 17.12
C LYS A 336 25.23 15.00 15.79
N GLN A 337 26.25 14.20 15.48
CA GLN A 337 26.94 14.30 14.21
C GLN A 337 26.06 13.88 13.03
N TYR A 338 25.29 12.79 13.16
CA TYR A 338 24.39 12.35 12.09
C TYR A 338 23.33 13.43 11.75
N VAL A 339 22.94 14.23 12.76
CA VAL A 339 22.11 15.43 12.57
C VAL A 339 22.91 16.53 11.87
N SER A 340 24.16 16.79 12.26
CA SER A 340 25.02 17.76 11.59
C SER A 340 25.21 17.45 10.10
N ARG A 341 25.44 16.18 9.74
CA ARG A 341 25.57 15.72 8.36
C ARG A 341 24.34 16.05 7.52
N TYR A 342 23.13 16.07 8.10
CA TYR A 342 21.94 16.50 7.37
C TYR A 342 22.02 17.97 6.93
N TYR A 343 22.63 18.84 7.75
CA TYR A 343 22.79 20.27 7.46
C TYR A 343 24.01 20.57 6.58
N THR A 344 25.09 19.79 6.68
CA THR A 344 26.37 20.09 6.01
C THR A 344 26.66 19.23 4.78
N GLN A 345 25.80 18.26 4.44
CA GLN A 345 26.02 17.38 3.28
C GLN A 345 26.03 18.15 1.95
N THR A 346 27.04 17.89 1.13
CA THR A 346 27.15 18.34 -0.26
C THR A 346 27.21 17.14 -1.20
N ILE A 347 27.03 17.35 -2.51
CA ILE A 347 27.15 16.28 -3.51
C ILE A 347 28.64 15.91 -3.59
N PRO A 348 29.02 14.62 -3.39
CA PRO A 348 30.40 14.19 -3.56
C PRO A 348 30.90 14.42 -4.99
N GLU A 349 32.17 14.77 -5.12
CA GLU A 349 32.82 15.01 -6.41
C GLU A 349 32.76 13.74 -7.30
N GLY A 350 32.31 13.89 -8.55
CA GLY A 350 32.14 12.78 -9.49
C GLY A 350 30.85 11.95 -9.36
N MET A 351 29.95 12.25 -8.42
CA MET A 351 28.69 11.50 -8.22
C MET A 351 27.50 12.10 -8.98
N ASP A 352 26.71 11.25 -9.65
CA ASP A 352 25.46 11.67 -10.31
C ASP A 352 24.36 12.08 -9.31
N TYR A 353 23.57 13.09 -9.68
CA TYR A 353 22.51 13.62 -8.84
C TYR A 353 21.43 12.58 -8.48
N SER A 354 21.11 11.65 -9.39
CA SER A 354 20.10 10.62 -9.14
C SER A 354 20.56 9.58 -8.10
N GLU A 355 21.85 9.32 -8.05
CA GLU A 355 22.48 8.45 -7.06
C GLU A 355 22.56 9.16 -5.70
N TRP A 356 22.95 10.43 -5.70
CA TRP A 356 22.94 11.27 -4.49
C TRP A 356 21.56 11.31 -3.81
N GLN A 357 20.47 11.43 -4.57
CA GLN A 357 19.11 11.43 -4.03
C GLN A 357 18.75 10.16 -3.24
N LYS A 358 19.33 9.00 -3.59
CA LYS A 358 19.10 7.73 -2.90
C LYS A 358 19.87 7.68 -1.58
N ILE A 359 21.12 8.14 -1.58
CA ILE A 359 22.02 8.01 -0.43
C ILE A 359 21.89 9.15 0.58
N LYS A 360 21.54 10.38 0.13
CA LYS A 360 21.47 11.58 0.98
C LYS A 360 20.69 11.39 2.28
N VAL A 361 21.14 12.06 3.34
CA VAL A 361 20.46 12.04 4.63
C VAL A 361 19.21 12.91 4.53
N THR A 362 18.06 12.35 4.90
CA THR A 362 16.76 13.05 4.90
C THR A 362 16.22 13.17 6.32
N LYS A 363 15.29 14.11 6.54
CA LYS A 363 14.58 14.27 7.84
C LYS A 363 14.07 12.93 8.41
N ASN A 364 13.49 12.08 7.55
CA ASN A 364 13.01 10.75 7.94
C ASN A 364 14.14 9.78 8.34
N LYS A 365 15.29 9.81 7.66
CA LYS A 365 16.47 9.00 8.02
C LYS A 365 17.01 9.44 9.38
N VAL A 366 17.11 10.75 9.65
CA VAL A 366 17.55 11.30 10.95
C VAL A 366 16.64 10.83 12.08
N ILE A 367 15.33 11.05 11.98
CA ILE A 367 14.38 10.63 13.03
C ILE A 367 14.42 9.11 13.24
N ARG A 368 14.55 8.32 12.18
CA ARG A 368 14.67 6.86 12.28
C ARG A 368 15.93 6.43 13.00
N TYR A 369 17.07 7.05 12.69
CA TYR A 369 18.36 6.78 13.33
C TYR A 369 18.28 7.06 14.83
N LEU A 370 17.79 8.24 15.22
CA LEU A 370 17.62 8.63 16.62
C LEU A 370 16.65 7.70 17.37
N LYS A 371 15.51 7.34 16.78
CA LYS A 371 14.55 6.39 17.39
C LYS A 371 15.15 4.99 17.57
N ASN A 372 15.96 4.54 16.60
CA ASN A 372 16.64 3.25 16.71
C ASN A 372 17.64 3.25 17.86
N THR A 373 18.40 4.35 18.03
CA THR A 373 19.29 4.52 19.18
C THR A 373 18.51 4.52 20.49
N LEU A 374 17.40 5.27 20.57
CA LEU A 374 16.54 5.28 21.76
C LEU A 374 16.00 3.88 22.11
N ASN A 375 15.60 3.09 21.12
CA ASN A 375 15.12 1.72 21.33
C ASN A 375 16.19 0.80 21.96
N LYS A 376 17.49 1.11 21.84
CA LYS A 376 18.56 0.35 22.50
C LYS A 376 18.50 0.44 24.03
N GLN A 377 17.72 1.37 24.60
CA GLN A 377 17.51 1.45 26.05
C GLN A 377 16.82 0.21 26.65
N HIS A 378 16.10 -0.54 25.81
CA HIS A 378 15.45 -1.80 26.16
C HIS A 378 16.06 -2.94 25.34
N PRO A 379 17.27 -3.42 25.67
CA PRO A 379 17.85 -4.57 25.00
C PRO A 379 16.88 -5.75 25.15
N LYS A 380 16.50 -6.36 24.04
CA LYS A 380 15.65 -7.56 24.06
C LYS A 380 16.51 -8.71 24.57
N ALA A 381 16.11 -9.35 25.66
CA ALA A 381 16.74 -10.60 26.09
C ALA A 381 16.67 -11.61 24.93
N GLU A 382 17.83 -12.04 24.42
CA GLU A 382 17.89 -13.12 23.45
C GLU A 382 17.42 -14.39 24.14
N LYS A 383 16.41 -15.03 23.57
CA LYS A 383 15.91 -16.32 24.06
C LYS A 383 16.43 -17.38 23.11
N GLU A 384 17.16 -18.36 23.62
CA GLU A 384 17.69 -19.51 22.89
C GLU A 384 16.58 -20.53 22.55
N VAL A 385 15.51 -20.05 21.89
CA VAL A 385 14.38 -20.88 21.49
C VAL A 385 13.94 -20.55 20.07
N THR A 386 13.51 -21.58 19.35
CA THR A 386 12.71 -21.45 18.13
C THR A 386 11.29 -21.87 18.47
N LYS A 387 10.29 -21.04 18.14
CA LYS A 387 8.87 -21.38 18.35
C LYS A 387 8.07 -21.24 17.08
N LEU A 388 7.08 -22.10 16.90
CA LEU A 388 6.07 -21.93 15.88
C LEU A 388 5.18 -20.75 16.28
N VAL A 389 5.02 -19.78 15.38
CA VAL A 389 4.18 -18.61 15.60
C VAL A 389 3.17 -18.47 14.48
N LYS A 390 1.96 -18.05 14.84
CA LYS A 390 0.92 -17.69 13.88
C LYS A 390 1.26 -16.36 13.22
N THR A 391 1.35 -16.36 11.89
CA THR A 391 1.45 -15.15 11.08
C THR A 391 0.06 -14.67 10.64
N ARG A 392 0.01 -13.61 9.83
CA ARG A 392 -1.26 -13.13 9.26
C ARG A 392 -1.90 -14.14 8.30
N TYR A 393 -1.09 -14.97 7.63
CA TYR A 393 -1.52 -15.84 6.53
C TYR A 393 -1.23 -17.32 6.77
N GLY A 394 -0.49 -17.68 7.82
CA GLY A 394 -0.06 -19.04 8.05
C GLY A 394 0.67 -19.22 9.38
N LEU A 395 1.62 -20.14 9.38
CA LEU A 395 2.48 -20.45 10.51
C LEU A 395 3.94 -20.34 10.06
N LYS A 396 4.79 -19.85 10.95
CA LYS A 396 6.22 -19.66 10.71
C LYS A 396 7.02 -20.04 11.94
N MET A 397 8.13 -20.74 11.75
CA MET A 397 9.14 -20.93 12.76
C MET A 397 9.91 -19.63 12.98
N LYS A 398 9.88 -19.12 14.21
CA LYS A 398 10.56 -17.88 14.60
C LYS A 398 11.67 -18.20 15.58
N ALA A 399 12.89 -17.86 15.21
CA ALA A 399 14.05 -17.86 16.09
C ALA A 399 14.09 -16.56 16.91
N TYR A 400 14.49 -16.67 18.18
CA TYR A 400 14.58 -15.54 19.11
C TYR A 400 16.03 -15.19 19.53
N SER A 401 17.03 -15.85 18.95
CA SER A 401 18.45 -15.51 19.04
C SER A 401 19.17 -15.70 17.69
N ARG A 402 20.37 -15.10 17.54
CA ARG A 402 21.17 -15.23 16.31
C ARG A 402 21.62 -16.68 16.09
N LYS A 403 22.01 -17.37 17.16
CA LYS A 403 22.38 -18.80 17.15
C LYS A 403 21.23 -19.67 16.62
N GLN A 404 20.02 -19.46 17.15
CA GLN A 404 18.83 -20.18 16.70
C GLN A 404 18.44 -19.84 15.26
N GLN A 405 18.66 -18.60 14.80
CA GLN A 405 18.41 -18.23 13.40
C GLN A 405 19.36 -18.97 12.44
N MET A 406 20.63 -19.13 12.81
CA MET A 406 21.59 -19.93 12.03
C MET A 406 21.20 -21.40 12.00
N TYR A 407 20.78 -21.97 13.15
CA TYR A 407 20.26 -23.33 13.23
C TYR A 407 19.01 -23.52 12.35
N LEU A 408 18.02 -22.63 12.46
CA LEU A 408 16.80 -22.67 11.66
C LEU A 408 17.09 -22.55 10.15
N ASN A 409 18.11 -21.79 9.76
CA ASN A 409 18.52 -21.68 8.36
C ASN A 409 19.11 -23.00 7.83
N ARG A 410 19.81 -23.78 8.65
CA ARG A 410 20.43 -25.07 8.28
C ARG A 410 19.45 -26.26 8.25
N LEU A 411 18.28 -26.15 8.89
CA LEU A 411 17.26 -27.21 8.85
C LEU A 411 16.62 -27.33 7.46
N ASN A 412 16.43 -28.57 7.00
CA ASN A 412 15.74 -28.91 5.74
C ASN A 412 14.21 -29.08 5.91
N SER A 413 13.65 -28.75 7.07
CA SER A 413 12.21 -28.83 7.35
C SER A 413 11.43 -27.59 6.90
N THR A 414 10.10 -27.67 6.80
CA THR A 414 9.23 -26.51 6.50
C THR A 414 9.36 -25.41 7.56
N LYS A 415 9.85 -24.23 7.13
CA LYS A 415 10.09 -23.06 8.02
C LYS A 415 8.89 -22.12 8.08
N GLU A 416 8.14 -22.02 6.99
CA GLU A 416 6.96 -21.16 6.86
C GLU A 416 6.02 -21.79 5.84
N MET A 417 4.73 -21.79 6.14
CA MET A 417 3.69 -22.22 5.19
C MET A 417 2.39 -21.48 5.49
N THR A 418 1.66 -21.11 4.44
CA THR A 418 0.37 -20.44 4.55
C THR A 418 -0.75 -21.42 4.89
N PHE A 419 -1.83 -20.93 5.51
CA PHE A 419 -3.00 -21.78 5.73
C PHE A 419 -3.64 -22.26 4.44
N ASN A 420 -3.52 -21.50 3.34
CA ASN A 420 -4.06 -21.91 2.06
C ASN A 420 -3.28 -23.11 1.50
N GLU A 421 -1.96 -23.09 1.57
CA GLU A 421 -1.10 -24.22 1.14
C GLU A 421 -1.37 -25.47 1.98
N MET A 422 -1.44 -25.35 3.31
CA MET A 422 -1.75 -26.47 4.20
C MET A 422 -3.13 -27.10 3.92
N LEU A 423 -4.11 -26.27 3.57
CA LEU A 423 -5.47 -26.74 3.25
C LEU A 423 -5.54 -27.39 1.87
N TYR A 424 -4.78 -26.85 0.91
CA TYR A 424 -4.70 -27.38 -0.44
C TYR A 424 -3.96 -28.73 -0.51
N GLN A 425 -2.81 -28.83 0.17
CA GLN A 425 -2.03 -30.08 0.29
C GLN A 425 -2.61 -31.07 1.29
N ASP A 426 -3.67 -30.67 1.99
CA ASP A 426 -4.28 -31.40 3.09
C ASP A 426 -3.29 -31.89 4.19
N GLN A 427 -2.26 -31.08 4.46
CA GLN A 427 -1.16 -31.45 5.35
C GLN A 427 -0.85 -30.37 6.40
N TYR A 428 -0.53 -30.80 7.63
CA TYR A 428 0.07 -29.96 8.66
C TYR A 428 1.58 -30.28 8.76
N PRO A 429 2.47 -29.47 8.16
CA PRO A 429 3.88 -29.84 7.97
C PRO A 429 4.77 -29.57 9.20
N PHE A 430 4.22 -29.09 10.32
CA PHE A 430 5.00 -28.74 11.50
C PHE A 430 4.93 -29.85 12.56
N ILE A 431 6.07 -30.15 13.17
CA ILE A 431 6.16 -31.07 14.30
C ILE A 431 5.41 -30.48 15.51
N ASP A 432 5.58 -29.18 15.77
CA ASP A 432 4.87 -28.46 16.83
C ASP A 432 3.36 -28.40 16.55
N ARG A 433 2.57 -29.06 17.42
CA ARG A 433 1.10 -29.17 17.30
C ARG A 433 0.31 -28.03 17.95
N THR A 434 0.96 -26.97 18.44
CA THR A 434 0.30 -25.81 19.10
C THR A 434 -0.87 -25.25 18.30
N TYR A 435 -0.77 -25.21 16.96
CA TYR A 435 -1.82 -24.70 16.07
C TYR A 435 -2.60 -25.79 15.31
N ALA A 436 -2.44 -27.07 15.66
CA ALA A 436 -3.14 -28.17 14.99
C ALA A 436 -4.67 -28.04 15.09
N LYS A 437 -5.19 -27.67 16.27
CA LYS A 437 -6.63 -27.39 16.46
C LYS A 437 -7.13 -26.24 15.58
N LEU A 438 -6.31 -25.21 15.36
CA LEU A 438 -6.63 -24.09 14.46
C LEU A 438 -6.69 -24.55 12.99
N TYR A 439 -5.75 -25.40 12.57
CA TYR A 439 -5.75 -26.01 11.24
C TYR A 439 -6.98 -26.88 11.02
N ALA A 440 -7.28 -27.81 11.95
CA ALA A 440 -8.46 -28.66 11.88
C ALA A 440 -9.76 -27.85 11.79
N LYS A 441 -9.87 -26.76 12.58
CA LYS A 441 -10.99 -25.83 12.50
C LYS A 441 -11.11 -25.17 11.12
N LYS A 442 -9.99 -24.76 10.52
CA LYS A 442 -9.98 -24.17 9.16
C LYS A 442 -10.35 -25.19 8.09
N LYS A 443 -9.89 -26.45 8.22
CA LYS A 443 -10.23 -27.56 7.32
C LYS A 443 -11.74 -27.84 7.35
N LYS A 444 -12.33 -27.96 8.54
CA LYS A 444 -13.80 -28.12 8.70
C LYS A 444 -14.57 -26.94 8.08
N GLN A 445 -14.09 -25.72 8.27
CA GLN A 445 -14.71 -24.53 7.65
C GLN A 445 -14.64 -24.54 6.13
N LEU A 446 -13.52 -24.96 5.55
CA LEU A 446 -13.37 -25.13 4.10
C LEU A 446 -14.33 -26.19 3.57
N GLN A 447 -14.39 -27.37 4.21
CA GLN A 447 -15.30 -28.44 3.84
C GLN A 447 -16.77 -27.98 3.86
N GLN A 448 -17.20 -27.30 4.93
CA GLN A 448 -18.56 -26.76 5.04
C GLN A 448 -18.85 -25.69 3.98
N GLN A 449 -17.87 -24.82 3.69
CA GLN A 449 -18.03 -23.79 2.66
C GLN A 449 -18.05 -24.38 1.24
N SER A 450 -17.31 -25.46 0.99
CA SER A 450 -17.18 -26.08 -0.33
C SER A 450 -18.39 -26.91 -0.77
N ARG A 451 -19.24 -27.39 0.15
CA ARG A 451 -20.46 -28.15 -0.17
C ARG A 451 -21.44 -27.31 -1.00
N PRO A 452 -22.02 -27.81 -2.11
CA PRO A 452 -23.13 -27.15 -2.79
C PRO A 452 -24.31 -26.83 -1.84
N PHE A 453 -25.04 -25.74 -2.08
CA PHE A 453 -26.20 -25.39 -1.26
C PHE A 453 -27.36 -26.38 -1.35
N SER A 454 -27.49 -27.09 -2.47
CA SER A 454 -28.47 -28.17 -2.66
C SER A 454 -28.30 -29.31 -1.66
N GLU A 455 -27.06 -29.60 -1.25
CA GLU A 455 -26.70 -30.69 -0.32
C GLU A 455 -26.75 -30.28 1.16
N ILE A 456 -27.04 -29.01 1.46
CA ILE A 456 -27.00 -28.51 2.83
C ILE A 456 -28.34 -28.75 3.52
N GLN A 457 -28.27 -29.52 4.60
CA GLN A 457 -29.34 -29.68 5.58
C GLN A 457 -29.12 -28.67 6.73
N PRO A 458 -30.05 -27.74 6.98
CA PRO A 458 -29.93 -26.79 8.08
C PRO A 458 -29.95 -27.46 9.46
N ASP A 459 -29.18 -26.92 10.40
CA ASP A 459 -29.17 -27.39 11.78
C ASP A 459 -30.51 -27.05 12.47
N LYS A 460 -30.97 -27.90 13.39
CA LYS A 460 -32.24 -27.72 14.14
C LYS A 460 -32.37 -26.33 14.77
N THR A 461 -31.29 -25.81 15.35
CA THR A 461 -31.25 -24.47 15.96
C THR A 461 -31.51 -23.34 14.96
N VAL A 462 -31.06 -23.49 13.71
CA VAL A 462 -31.29 -22.48 12.67
C VAL A 462 -32.77 -22.50 12.27
N THR A 463 -33.33 -23.68 12.07
CA THR A 463 -34.73 -23.87 11.69
C THR A 463 -35.67 -23.35 12.78
N GLU A 464 -35.47 -23.75 14.04
CA GLU A 464 -36.26 -23.27 15.18
C GLU A 464 -36.19 -21.75 15.35
N PHE A 465 -35.01 -21.14 15.12
CA PHE A 465 -34.90 -19.68 15.15
C PHE A 465 -35.75 -19.02 14.07
N LEU A 466 -35.70 -19.52 12.83
CA LEU A 466 -36.42 -18.92 11.71
C LEU A 466 -37.93 -19.14 11.79
N ASP A 467 -38.39 -20.28 12.30
CA ASP A 467 -39.82 -20.55 12.48
C ASP A 467 -40.45 -19.66 13.57
N ASN A 468 -39.68 -19.32 14.61
CA ASN A 468 -40.10 -18.42 15.67
C ASN A 468 -39.83 -16.94 15.38
N LEU A 469 -39.14 -16.61 14.28
CA LEU A 469 -38.79 -15.24 13.96
C LEU A 469 -40.03 -14.47 13.47
N VAL A 470 -40.43 -13.48 14.26
CA VAL A 470 -41.46 -12.49 13.90
C VAL A 470 -40.83 -11.10 13.92
N ILE A 471 -41.01 -10.34 12.83
CA ILE A 471 -40.55 -8.96 12.73
C ILE A 471 -41.77 -8.05 12.75
N HIS A 472 -41.85 -7.15 13.72
CA HIS A 472 -42.96 -6.22 13.84
C HIS A 472 -42.68 -4.92 13.08
N ASP A 473 -43.54 -4.58 12.12
CA ASP A 473 -43.50 -3.31 11.39
C ASP A 473 -44.42 -2.30 12.05
N SER A 474 -43.85 -1.34 12.80
CA SER A 474 -44.64 -0.35 13.56
C SER A 474 -45.32 0.69 12.68
N GLU A 475 -44.76 1.03 11.52
CA GLU A 475 -45.33 2.00 10.58
C GLU A 475 -46.56 1.43 9.87
N ASN A 476 -46.49 0.16 9.43
CA ASN A 476 -47.59 -0.51 8.73
C ASN A 476 -48.54 -1.29 9.66
N ARG A 477 -48.17 -1.49 10.94
CA ARG A 477 -48.90 -2.30 11.94
C ARG A 477 -49.08 -3.75 11.50
N GLU A 478 -48.03 -4.33 10.93
CA GLU A 478 -48.04 -5.68 10.37
C GLU A 478 -46.98 -6.57 11.04
N GLU A 479 -47.25 -7.87 11.11
CA GLU A 479 -46.25 -8.88 11.46
C GLU A 479 -45.68 -9.51 10.19
N ILE A 480 -44.36 -9.42 10.04
CA ILE A 480 -43.65 -9.94 8.88
C ILE A 480 -42.99 -11.27 9.25
N ARG A 481 -43.30 -12.31 8.47
CA ARG A 481 -42.69 -13.64 8.54
C ARG A 481 -42.09 -14.02 7.20
N LEU A 482 -41.02 -14.82 7.24
CA LEU A 482 -40.46 -15.43 6.03
C LEU A 482 -41.38 -16.58 5.58
N ASN A 483 -41.65 -16.67 4.27
CA ASN A 483 -42.35 -17.83 3.71
C ASN A 483 -41.44 -19.08 3.70
N ASP A 484 -41.98 -20.25 3.35
CA ASP A 484 -41.22 -21.52 3.48
C ASP A 484 -39.96 -21.57 2.61
N ILE A 485 -40.03 -21.07 1.37
CA ILE A 485 -38.87 -21.01 0.46
C ILE A 485 -37.82 -20.05 1.02
N GLN A 486 -38.25 -18.87 1.46
CA GLN A 486 -37.37 -17.87 2.07
C GLN A 486 -36.71 -18.41 3.35
N LYS A 487 -37.45 -19.11 4.20
CA LYS A 487 -36.93 -19.77 5.42
C LYS A 487 -35.88 -20.82 5.04
N GLN A 488 -36.20 -21.72 4.12
CA GLN A 488 -35.31 -22.81 3.70
C GLN A 488 -33.98 -22.27 3.16
N ASP A 489 -34.04 -21.31 2.23
CA ASP A 489 -32.84 -20.72 1.61
C ASP A 489 -32.04 -19.89 2.64
N THR A 490 -32.72 -19.14 3.52
CA THR A 490 -32.07 -18.39 4.61
C THR A 490 -31.37 -19.33 5.60
N ALA A 491 -32.00 -20.47 5.92
CA ALA A 491 -31.44 -21.48 6.80
C ALA A 491 -30.15 -22.07 6.21
N LYS A 492 -30.16 -22.42 4.92
CA LYS A 492 -28.97 -22.88 4.18
C LYS A 492 -27.86 -21.84 4.17
N MET A 493 -28.17 -20.56 3.97
CA MET A 493 -27.20 -19.46 4.04
C MET A 493 -26.54 -19.35 5.42
N LEU A 494 -27.30 -19.55 6.50
CA LEU A 494 -26.81 -19.50 7.88
C LEU A 494 -25.84 -20.63 8.23
N CYS A 495 -25.88 -21.75 7.51
CA CYS A 495 -24.89 -22.83 7.64
C CYS A 495 -23.51 -22.45 7.10
N LYS A 496 -23.37 -21.36 6.32
CA LYS A 496 -22.08 -20.94 5.74
C LYS A 496 -21.58 -19.62 6.30
N ASN A 497 -20.25 -19.43 6.27
CA ASN A 497 -19.65 -18.15 6.67
C ASN A 497 -19.83 -17.08 5.58
N PHE A 498 -19.84 -17.51 4.32
CA PHE A 498 -19.93 -16.66 3.13
C PHE A 498 -21.09 -17.13 2.27
N GLY A 499 -21.88 -16.20 1.76
CA GLY A 499 -22.91 -16.50 0.79
C GLY A 499 -23.35 -15.27 0.02
N TYR A 500 -23.93 -15.52 -1.15
CA TYR A 500 -24.54 -14.52 -2.00
C TYR A 500 -26.00 -14.92 -2.26
N LEU A 501 -26.94 -14.14 -1.73
CA LEU A 501 -28.36 -14.33 -1.99
C LEU A 501 -28.78 -13.52 -3.22
N GLN A 502 -29.14 -14.21 -4.30
CA GLN A 502 -29.56 -13.63 -5.56
C GLN A 502 -31.03 -13.96 -5.85
N TRP A 503 -31.95 -13.41 -5.06
CA TRP A 503 -33.38 -13.52 -5.37
C TRP A 503 -33.84 -12.40 -6.29
N GLY A 504 -34.91 -12.64 -7.05
CA GLY A 504 -35.61 -11.64 -7.86
C GLY A 504 -35.94 -10.35 -7.10
N THR A 505 -36.11 -9.26 -7.84
CA THR A 505 -36.53 -7.98 -7.24
C THR A 505 -37.95 -8.13 -6.70
N GLY A 506 -38.16 -7.72 -5.44
CA GLY A 506 -39.47 -7.87 -4.77
C GLY A 506 -39.59 -9.12 -3.90
N SER A 507 -38.68 -10.08 -3.99
CA SER A 507 -38.75 -11.38 -3.29
C SER A 507 -38.37 -11.36 -1.79
N GLY A 508 -38.28 -10.20 -1.13
CA GLY A 508 -38.01 -10.14 0.32
C GLY A 508 -36.54 -10.29 0.77
N LYS A 509 -35.55 -10.00 -0.10
CA LYS A 509 -34.11 -10.08 0.24
C LYS A 509 -33.71 -9.35 1.53
N SER A 510 -34.26 -8.15 1.75
CA SER A 510 -33.97 -7.35 2.95
C SER A 510 -34.42 -8.06 4.23
N ILE A 511 -35.56 -8.77 4.20
CA ILE A 511 -36.10 -9.50 5.35
C ILE A 511 -35.19 -10.70 5.66
N SER A 512 -34.76 -11.47 4.64
CA SER A 512 -33.78 -12.55 4.83
C SER A 512 -32.46 -12.03 5.40
N ALA A 513 -31.97 -10.88 4.90
CA ALA A 513 -30.76 -10.25 5.43
C ALA A 513 -30.92 -9.86 6.91
N VAL A 514 -32.06 -9.30 7.32
CA VAL A 514 -32.37 -9.00 8.73
C VAL A 514 -32.39 -10.28 9.57
N ALA A 515 -33.05 -11.34 9.11
CA ALA A 515 -33.07 -12.62 9.81
C ALA A 515 -31.65 -13.17 10.06
N GLN A 516 -30.79 -13.12 9.03
CA GLN A 516 -29.41 -13.54 9.15
C GLN A 516 -28.60 -12.66 10.10
N MET A 517 -28.81 -11.35 10.05
CA MET A 517 -28.18 -10.38 10.95
C MET A 517 -28.49 -10.69 12.41
N LEU A 518 -29.77 -10.91 12.74
CA LEU A 518 -30.23 -11.23 14.09
C LEU A 518 -29.67 -12.56 14.58
N TYR A 519 -29.74 -13.61 13.75
CA TYR A 519 -29.15 -14.91 14.07
C TYR A 519 -27.64 -14.78 14.38
N ARG A 520 -26.91 -14.05 13.54
CA ARG A 520 -25.46 -13.85 13.72
C ARG A 520 -25.12 -13.02 14.95
N MET A 521 -25.99 -12.10 15.39
CA MET A 521 -25.79 -11.35 16.64
C MET A 521 -26.08 -12.19 17.88
N GLN A 522 -27.11 -13.04 17.82
CA GLN A 522 -27.55 -13.86 18.95
C GLN A 522 -26.67 -15.10 19.14
N PHE A 523 -26.42 -15.87 18.08
CA PHE A 523 -25.78 -17.18 18.16
C PHE A 523 -24.31 -17.18 17.74
N ASN A 524 -23.82 -16.08 17.17
CA ASN A 524 -22.42 -15.97 16.77
C ASN A 524 -21.81 -14.75 17.46
N ASN A 525 -20.54 -14.85 17.88
CA ASN A 525 -19.85 -13.80 18.66
C ASN A 525 -19.46 -12.59 17.77
N VAL A 526 -20.45 -12.04 17.06
CA VAL A 526 -20.41 -10.84 16.22
C VAL A 526 -20.69 -9.64 17.12
N ARG A 527 -19.79 -8.66 17.08
CA ARG A 527 -19.88 -7.45 17.91
C ARG A 527 -20.71 -6.35 17.27
N ASN A 528 -20.71 -6.28 15.94
CA ASN A 528 -21.42 -5.28 15.16
C ASN A 528 -21.72 -5.83 13.77
N ILE A 529 -22.75 -5.27 13.15
CA ILE A 529 -23.11 -5.53 11.75
C ILE A 529 -22.80 -4.28 10.95
N PHE A 530 -22.19 -4.44 9.78
CA PHE A 530 -21.98 -3.36 8.82
C PHE A 530 -22.84 -3.63 7.59
N LEU A 531 -23.81 -2.76 7.34
CA LEU A 531 -24.66 -2.78 6.17
C LEU A 531 -24.20 -1.70 5.19
N ILE A 532 -23.67 -2.13 4.07
CA ILE A 532 -23.14 -1.27 3.02
C ILE A 532 -24.03 -1.39 1.79
N ALA A 533 -24.52 -0.27 1.27
CA ALA A 533 -25.31 -0.26 0.04
C ALA A 533 -25.14 1.07 -0.74
N PRO A 534 -25.69 1.18 -1.97
CA PRO A 534 -25.80 2.46 -2.67
C PRO A 534 -26.62 3.49 -1.87
N ALA A 535 -26.41 4.77 -2.16
CA ALA A 535 -27.11 5.85 -1.44
C ALA A 535 -28.63 5.73 -1.53
N ILE A 536 -29.16 5.30 -2.68
CA ILE A 536 -30.61 5.10 -2.88
C ILE A 536 -31.14 3.98 -1.98
N ALA A 537 -30.46 2.83 -1.91
CA ALA A 537 -30.86 1.72 -1.05
C ALA A 537 -30.75 2.06 0.45
N ILE A 538 -29.76 2.84 0.87
CA ILE A 538 -29.67 3.30 2.26
C ILE A 538 -30.75 4.34 2.58
N ASN A 539 -30.90 5.37 1.75
CA ASN A 539 -31.75 6.52 2.05
C ASN A 539 -33.24 6.22 1.93
N ASN A 540 -33.63 5.38 0.96
CA ASN A 540 -35.04 5.20 0.59
C ASN A 540 -35.56 3.80 0.97
N ASN A 541 -34.75 2.97 1.65
CA ASN A 541 -35.13 1.62 2.02
C ASN A 541 -34.61 1.25 3.42
N TRP A 542 -33.31 0.98 3.57
CA TRP A 542 -32.75 0.43 4.81
C TRP A 542 -32.94 1.32 6.04
N ASN A 543 -32.81 2.64 5.88
CA ASN A 543 -33.02 3.57 6.98
C ASN A 543 -34.47 3.52 7.50
N ASP A 544 -35.44 3.33 6.61
CA ASP A 544 -36.86 3.33 6.96
C ASP A 544 -37.27 1.95 7.49
N ILE A 545 -36.80 0.87 6.84
CA ILE A 545 -36.93 -0.53 7.31
C ILE A 545 -36.45 -0.67 8.76
N LEU A 546 -35.21 -0.25 9.06
CA LEU A 546 -34.64 -0.45 10.39
C LEU A 546 -35.33 0.42 11.45
N LYS A 547 -35.83 1.61 11.08
CA LYS A 547 -36.64 2.45 11.97
C LYS A 547 -37.99 1.81 12.25
N SER A 548 -38.71 1.40 11.19
CA SER A 548 -40.04 0.83 11.34
C SER A 548 -40.02 -0.46 12.15
N TYR A 549 -38.98 -1.27 11.98
CA TYR A 549 -38.81 -2.52 12.72
C TYR A 549 -38.25 -2.33 14.14
N GLY A 550 -37.98 -1.09 14.57
CA GLY A 550 -37.48 -0.79 15.92
C GLY A 550 -36.05 -1.26 16.21
N PHE A 551 -35.22 -1.48 15.18
CA PHE A 551 -33.85 -1.95 15.39
C PHE A 551 -32.90 -0.83 15.83
N ASN A 552 -31.98 -1.15 16.74
CA ASN A 552 -30.92 -0.22 17.14
C ASN A 552 -29.82 -0.14 16.06
N PHE A 553 -29.84 0.96 15.29
CA PHE A 553 -28.86 1.20 14.23
C PHE A 553 -28.22 2.60 14.29
N LEU A 554 -27.01 2.70 13.76
CA LEU A 554 -26.28 3.96 13.60
C LEU A 554 -25.93 4.19 12.13
N ARG A 555 -26.26 5.37 11.62
CA ARG A 555 -25.89 5.80 10.27
C ARG A 555 -24.60 6.61 10.29
N ILE A 556 -23.61 6.22 9.50
CA ILE A 556 -22.35 6.97 9.38
C ILE A 556 -22.47 8.06 8.31
N ASN A 557 -22.55 9.32 8.75
CA ASN A 557 -22.50 10.51 7.91
C ASN A 557 -21.21 11.33 8.13
N SER A 558 -20.65 11.27 9.33
CA SER A 558 -19.49 12.02 9.77
C SER A 558 -18.41 11.13 10.41
N LEU A 559 -17.23 11.70 10.66
CA LEU A 559 -16.17 11.00 11.38
C LEU A 559 -16.54 10.75 12.86
N LYS A 560 -17.32 11.66 13.47
CA LYS A 560 -17.75 11.55 14.88
C LYS A 560 -18.59 10.29 15.10
N ASP A 561 -19.43 9.95 14.13
CA ASP A 561 -20.34 8.80 14.20
C ASP A 561 -19.56 7.49 14.35
N ILE A 562 -18.36 7.38 13.77
CA ILE A 562 -17.51 6.17 13.91
C ILE A 562 -17.07 5.97 15.38
N GLY A 563 -16.84 7.06 16.11
CA GLY A 563 -16.53 7.02 17.54
C GLY A 563 -17.74 6.69 18.41
N ALA A 564 -18.96 6.92 17.90
CA ALA A 564 -20.21 6.68 18.62
C ALA A 564 -20.76 5.25 18.43
N ILE A 565 -20.11 4.40 17.62
CA ILE A 565 -20.56 3.02 17.40
C ILE A 565 -20.51 2.24 18.72
N GLN A 566 -21.66 1.76 19.18
CA GLN A 566 -21.79 0.90 20.35
C GLN A 566 -21.80 -0.59 19.94
N ARG A 567 -21.43 -1.46 20.87
CA ARG A 567 -21.48 -2.92 20.65
C ARG A 567 -22.94 -3.37 20.50
N GLY A 568 -23.20 -4.28 19.57
CA GLY A 568 -24.52 -4.81 19.27
C GLY A 568 -25.33 -3.98 18.27
N GLN A 569 -24.81 -2.85 17.80
CA GLN A 569 -25.51 -2.02 16.82
C GLN A 569 -25.31 -2.49 15.37
N ILE A 570 -26.33 -2.24 14.56
CA ILE A 570 -26.27 -2.28 13.10
C ILE A 570 -25.73 -0.94 12.60
N VAL A 571 -24.64 -0.96 11.85
CA VAL A 571 -24.01 0.24 11.30
C VAL A 571 -24.33 0.32 9.81
N ILE A 572 -25.11 1.32 9.40
CA ILE A 572 -25.46 1.52 7.99
C ILE A 572 -24.61 2.63 7.38
N MET A 573 -24.12 2.42 6.17
CA MET A 573 -23.39 3.46 5.43
C MET A 573 -23.43 3.28 3.92
N THR A 574 -23.29 4.38 3.20
CA THR A 574 -23.21 4.35 1.74
C THR A 574 -21.79 4.00 1.27
N PHE A 575 -21.65 3.49 0.04
CA PHE A 575 -20.34 3.30 -0.59
C PHE A 575 -19.48 4.57 -0.61
N ASN A 576 -20.08 5.76 -0.79
CA ASN A 576 -19.33 7.02 -0.82
C ASN A 576 -18.73 7.35 0.55
N MET A 577 -19.48 7.13 1.63
CA MET A 577 -18.98 7.28 3.00
C MET A 577 -17.90 6.24 3.32
N LEU A 578 -18.03 5.02 2.80
CA LEU A 578 -17.02 3.98 2.97
C LEU A 578 -15.70 4.36 2.32
N VAL A 579 -15.74 4.90 1.10
CA VAL A 579 -14.55 5.42 0.41
C VAL A 579 -13.92 6.58 1.18
N LYS A 580 -14.75 7.51 1.68
CA LYS A 580 -14.28 8.68 2.42
C LYS A 580 -13.60 8.32 3.75
N TYR A 581 -14.18 7.38 4.51
CA TYR A 581 -13.73 7.03 5.86
C TYR A 581 -13.05 5.66 5.95
N GLU A 582 -12.60 5.09 4.82
CA GLU A 582 -12.02 3.75 4.69
C GLU A 582 -10.96 3.44 5.76
N ARG A 583 -10.03 4.37 5.99
CA ARG A 583 -8.94 4.21 6.97
C ARG A 583 -9.47 4.04 8.39
N PHE A 584 -10.51 4.78 8.77
CA PHE A 584 -11.09 4.77 10.11
C PHE A 584 -11.95 3.53 10.33
N ILE A 585 -12.78 3.17 9.34
CA ILE A 585 -13.58 1.93 9.37
C ILE A 585 -12.67 0.70 9.48
N LYS A 586 -11.61 0.63 8.66
CA LYS A 586 -10.62 -0.44 8.73
C LYS A 586 -9.93 -0.52 10.10
N ARG A 587 -9.66 0.62 10.73
CA ARG A 587 -9.10 0.68 12.10
C ARG A 587 -10.12 0.16 13.11
N TYR A 588 -11.37 0.62 13.05
CA TYR A 588 -12.46 0.17 13.92
C TYR A 588 -12.66 -1.35 13.85
N ILE A 589 -12.80 -1.91 12.64
CA ILE A 589 -12.99 -3.36 12.44
C ILE A 589 -11.81 -4.16 13.04
N LYS A 590 -10.58 -3.64 12.93
CA LYS A 590 -9.41 -4.27 13.57
C LYS A 590 -9.46 -4.21 15.09
N MET A 591 -9.92 -3.09 15.68
CA MET A 591 -10.13 -2.99 17.13
C MET A 591 -11.19 -3.99 17.61
N GLN A 592 -12.19 -4.27 16.77
CA GLN A 592 -13.16 -5.33 17.02
C GLN A 592 -12.65 -6.75 16.76
N SER A 593 -11.35 -6.96 16.56
CA SER A 593 -10.75 -8.26 16.24
C SER A 593 -11.36 -8.95 15.01
N GLN A 594 -11.86 -8.17 14.05
CA GLN A 594 -12.61 -8.64 12.88
C GLN A 594 -13.91 -9.40 13.22
N LYS A 595 -14.40 -9.32 14.47
CA LYS A 595 -15.66 -9.93 14.93
C LYS A 595 -16.85 -9.06 14.53
N VAL A 596 -16.99 -8.81 13.23
CA VAL A 596 -18.13 -8.09 12.65
C VAL A 596 -18.78 -8.97 11.59
N MET A 597 -19.99 -8.62 11.16
CA MET A 597 -20.63 -9.17 9.97
C MET A 597 -20.72 -8.08 8.91
N LEU A 598 -20.48 -8.42 7.65
CA LEU A 598 -20.81 -7.55 6.52
C LEU A 598 -22.11 -8.04 5.89
N VAL A 599 -23.04 -7.11 5.66
CA VAL A 599 -24.13 -7.23 4.69
C VAL A 599 -23.83 -6.22 3.60
N LEU A 600 -23.59 -6.69 2.38
CA LEU A 600 -23.39 -5.84 1.21
C LEU A 600 -24.63 -5.97 0.31
N ASP A 601 -25.47 -4.95 0.31
CA ASP A 601 -26.65 -4.90 -0.53
C ASP A 601 -26.34 -4.19 -1.86
N GLU A 602 -27.01 -4.64 -2.92
CA GLU A 602 -26.67 -4.34 -4.32
C GLU A 602 -25.19 -4.62 -4.61
N ALA A 603 -24.77 -5.86 -4.35
CA ALA A 603 -23.37 -6.28 -4.47
C ALA A 603 -22.79 -6.17 -5.89
N ASP A 604 -23.64 -6.12 -6.92
CA ASP A 604 -23.28 -5.78 -8.29
C ASP A 604 -22.61 -4.38 -8.42
N SER A 605 -22.82 -3.50 -7.43
CA SER A 605 -22.21 -2.17 -7.34
C SER A 605 -20.69 -2.17 -7.18
N ILE A 606 -20.09 -3.32 -6.80
CA ILE A 606 -18.62 -3.48 -6.71
C ILE A 606 -18.01 -4.25 -7.89
N ALA A 607 -18.78 -4.52 -8.96
CA ALA A 607 -18.36 -5.29 -10.15
C ALA A 607 -17.00 -4.90 -10.75
N ASN A 608 -16.63 -3.60 -10.72
CA ASN A 608 -15.37 -3.13 -11.30
C ASN A 608 -14.21 -3.15 -10.27
N PRO A 609 -13.18 -4.02 -10.44
CA PRO A 609 -12.07 -4.14 -9.50
C PRO A 609 -11.20 -2.87 -9.38
N SER A 610 -11.25 -1.98 -10.37
CA SER A 610 -10.48 -0.73 -10.36
C SER A 610 -11.16 0.39 -9.59
N SER A 611 -12.46 0.26 -9.31
CA SER A 611 -13.26 1.31 -8.68
C SER A 611 -12.82 1.58 -7.24
N LYS A 612 -12.94 2.85 -6.79
CA LYS A 612 -12.64 3.23 -5.39
C LYS A 612 -13.55 2.48 -4.41
N ARG A 613 -14.82 2.26 -4.79
CA ARG A 613 -15.83 1.55 -3.97
C ARG A 613 -15.41 0.10 -3.69
N THR A 614 -15.04 -0.64 -4.74
CA THR A 614 -14.58 -2.03 -4.63
C THR A 614 -13.30 -2.13 -3.80
N LYS A 615 -12.33 -1.25 -4.04
CA LYS A 615 -11.08 -1.20 -3.27
C LYS A 615 -11.35 -0.94 -1.78
N ALA A 616 -12.23 0.00 -1.45
CA ALA A 616 -12.58 0.33 -0.07
C ALA A 616 -13.31 -0.84 0.63
N ALA A 617 -14.27 -1.47 -0.05
CA ALA A 617 -14.98 -2.65 0.45
C ALA A 617 -14.03 -3.82 0.72
N LEU A 618 -13.16 -4.15 -0.24
CA LEU A 618 -12.13 -5.18 -0.06
C LEU A 618 -11.19 -4.82 1.09
N ASN A 619 -10.69 -3.58 1.17
CA ASN A 619 -9.70 -3.21 2.18
C ASN A 619 -10.24 -3.25 3.62
N CYS A 620 -11.53 -2.97 3.79
CA CYS A 620 -12.21 -3.00 5.09
C CYS A 620 -12.68 -4.42 5.46
N PHE A 621 -13.31 -5.13 4.52
CA PHE A 621 -14.14 -6.28 4.86
C PHE A 621 -13.66 -7.64 4.34
N ARG A 622 -12.65 -7.73 3.46
CA ARG A 622 -12.20 -9.03 2.90
C ARG A 622 -11.83 -10.08 3.96
N ARG A 623 -11.38 -9.64 5.15
CA ARG A 623 -10.98 -10.50 6.28
C ARG A 623 -12.08 -10.77 7.30
N VAL A 624 -13.24 -10.17 7.11
CA VAL A 624 -14.40 -10.39 7.98
C VAL A 624 -14.91 -11.81 7.79
N LYS A 625 -15.25 -12.46 8.91
CA LYS A 625 -15.63 -13.88 8.93
C LYS A 625 -17.00 -14.11 8.30
N TYR A 626 -18.00 -13.29 8.65
CA TYR A 626 -19.37 -13.45 8.15
C TYR A 626 -19.67 -12.39 7.11
N LYS A 627 -20.00 -12.81 5.89
CA LYS A 627 -20.29 -11.92 4.77
C LYS A 627 -21.51 -12.44 4.00
N LEU A 628 -22.54 -11.61 3.97
CA LEU A 628 -23.72 -11.81 3.14
C LEU A 628 -23.69 -10.76 2.02
N LEU A 629 -23.73 -11.21 0.78
CA LEU A 629 -23.98 -10.35 -0.37
C LEU A 629 -25.44 -10.52 -0.79
N THR A 630 -26.12 -9.44 -1.14
CA THR A 630 -27.47 -9.46 -1.70
C THR A 630 -27.52 -8.63 -2.98
N SER A 631 -28.22 -9.14 -4.00
CA SER A 631 -28.46 -8.43 -5.26
C SER A 631 -29.60 -9.12 -6.02
N ALA A 632 -30.25 -8.42 -6.94
CA ALA A 632 -31.16 -9.07 -7.89
C ALA A 632 -30.41 -9.83 -8.99
N THR A 633 -29.26 -9.30 -9.41
CA THR A 633 -28.39 -9.93 -10.41
C THR A 633 -26.93 -9.95 -9.93
N SER A 634 -26.21 -11.02 -10.21
CA SER A 634 -24.77 -11.12 -9.94
C SER A 634 -23.89 -10.33 -10.90
N THR A 635 -24.44 -10.03 -12.08
CA THR A 635 -23.77 -9.45 -13.24
C THR A 635 -24.67 -8.39 -13.87
N ARG A 636 -24.06 -7.34 -14.45
CA ARG A 636 -24.78 -6.30 -15.21
C ARG A 636 -24.63 -6.48 -16.71
N ASN A 637 -23.44 -6.86 -17.14
CA ASN A 637 -23.12 -6.98 -18.57
C ASN A 637 -22.36 -8.25 -18.92
N ASN A 638 -21.59 -8.82 -18.00
CA ASN A 638 -20.82 -10.03 -18.28
C ASN A 638 -20.42 -10.77 -17.00
N ILE A 639 -20.24 -12.09 -17.10
CA ILE A 639 -19.81 -13.02 -16.05
C ILE A 639 -18.60 -12.53 -15.24
N PRO A 640 -17.54 -11.95 -15.82
CA PRO A 640 -16.36 -11.55 -15.07
C PRO A 640 -16.60 -10.45 -14.03
N GLU A 641 -17.72 -9.73 -14.12
CA GLU A 641 -18.13 -8.74 -13.11
C GLU A 641 -18.38 -9.39 -11.73
N SER A 642 -18.80 -10.66 -11.70
CA SER A 642 -19.01 -11.44 -10.47
C SER A 642 -17.71 -11.73 -9.71
N PHE A 643 -16.54 -11.63 -10.36
CA PHE A 643 -15.23 -11.90 -9.76
C PHE A 643 -15.02 -11.12 -8.46
N THR A 644 -15.43 -9.86 -8.42
CA THR A 644 -15.24 -8.98 -7.26
C THR A 644 -16.07 -9.41 -6.04
N ALA A 645 -17.26 -9.96 -6.27
CA ALA A 645 -18.10 -10.55 -5.23
C ALA A 645 -17.43 -11.81 -4.66
N PHE A 646 -16.95 -12.71 -5.53
CA PHE A 646 -16.17 -13.88 -5.10
C PHE A 646 -14.88 -13.49 -4.39
N GLU A 647 -14.16 -12.47 -4.87
CA GLU A 647 -12.94 -11.95 -4.22
C GLU A 647 -13.23 -11.42 -2.81
N LEU A 648 -14.35 -10.70 -2.63
CA LEU A 648 -14.75 -10.19 -1.34
C LEU A 648 -15.14 -11.31 -0.37
N LEU A 649 -15.88 -12.32 -0.83
CA LEU A 649 -16.30 -13.48 -0.04
C LEU A 649 -15.11 -14.37 0.33
N TYR A 650 -14.26 -14.70 -0.63
CA TYR A 650 -13.22 -15.73 -0.46
C TYR A 650 -11.82 -15.20 -0.21
N ASN A 651 -11.60 -13.89 -0.37
CA ASN A 651 -10.32 -13.25 -0.04
C ASN A 651 -9.12 -13.88 -0.78
N ASN A 652 -9.33 -14.35 -2.02
CA ASN A 652 -8.31 -15.04 -2.84
C ASN A 652 -7.68 -16.24 -2.09
N SER A 653 -8.51 -17.05 -1.44
CA SER A 653 -8.09 -18.25 -0.68
C SER A 653 -8.38 -19.54 -1.45
N CYS A 654 -8.08 -20.68 -0.82
CA CYS A 654 -8.43 -22.01 -1.33
C CYS A 654 -9.93 -22.25 -1.56
N ASN A 655 -10.81 -21.35 -1.12
CA ASN A 655 -12.24 -21.41 -1.47
C ASN A 655 -12.53 -21.01 -2.93
N MET A 656 -11.57 -20.38 -3.60
CA MET A 656 -11.69 -19.86 -4.98
C MET A 656 -10.43 -20.20 -5.79
N LEU A 657 -10.26 -21.49 -6.10
CA LEU A 657 -9.18 -22.00 -6.94
C LEU A 657 -9.52 -21.82 -8.43
N CYS A 658 -8.49 -21.62 -9.25
CA CYS A 658 -8.61 -21.64 -10.70
C CYS A 658 -8.48 -23.09 -11.18
N GLU A 659 -9.61 -23.74 -11.39
CA GLU A 659 -9.70 -25.15 -11.82
C GLU A 659 -9.75 -25.31 -13.35
N ALA A 660 -9.79 -24.21 -14.09
CA ALA A 660 -9.75 -24.23 -15.55
C ALA A 660 -8.35 -24.62 -16.05
N GLN A 661 -8.27 -25.70 -16.84
CA GLN A 661 -7.02 -26.14 -17.49
C GLN A 661 -6.67 -25.27 -18.70
N SER A 662 -7.68 -24.74 -19.39
CA SER A 662 -7.51 -23.89 -20.58
C SER A 662 -7.94 -22.44 -20.32
N LEU A 663 -7.23 -21.51 -20.97
CA LEU A 663 -7.49 -20.08 -21.02
C LEU A 663 -7.84 -19.65 -22.44
N PHE A 664 -8.84 -18.79 -22.57
CA PHE A 664 -9.29 -18.25 -23.84
C PHE A 664 -8.83 -16.79 -23.97
N VAL A 665 -8.04 -16.50 -25.01
CA VAL A 665 -7.45 -15.17 -25.24
C VAL A 665 -7.71 -14.73 -26.67
N GLU A 666 -8.25 -13.52 -26.82
CA GLU A 666 -8.41 -12.86 -28.12
C GLU A 666 -7.04 -12.53 -28.73
N ASP A 667 -6.80 -13.02 -29.95
CA ASP A 667 -5.70 -12.60 -30.79
C ASP A 667 -5.98 -11.19 -31.34
N LYS A 668 -5.08 -10.24 -31.08
CA LYS A 668 -5.29 -8.84 -31.47
C LYS A 668 -5.21 -8.58 -32.98
N GLN A 669 -4.53 -9.44 -33.73
CA GLN A 669 -4.35 -9.29 -35.17
C GLN A 669 -5.51 -9.92 -35.93
N ILE A 670 -5.89 -11.15 -35.55
CA ILE A 670 -6.90 -11.93 -36.26
C ILE A 670 -8.30 -11.72 -35.68
N LYS A 671 -8.41 -11.13 -34.48
CA LYS A 671 -9.66 -10.94 -33.71
C LYS A 671 -10.44 -12.24 -33.50
N LYS A 672 -9.72 -13.36 -33.34
CA LYS A 672 -10.27 -14.68 -33.01
C LYS A 672 -9.82 -15.10 -31.60
N ILE A 673 -10.66 -15.89 -30.92
CA ILE A 673 -10.33 -16.47 -29.63
C ILE A 673 -9.39 -17.66 -29.86
N MET A 674 -8.27 -17.70 -29.14
CA MET A 674 -7.37 -18.85 -29.09
C MET A 674 -7.38 -19.48 -27.70
N GLU A 675 -7.35 -20.80 -27.68
CA GLU A 675 -7.17 -21.61 -26.47
C GLU A 675 -5.67 -21.72 -26.12
N LYS A 676 -5.35 -21.65 -24.83
CA LYS A 676 -3.99 -21.76 -24.28
C LYS A 676 -4.00 -22.50 -22.95
N ASP A 677 -2.97 -23.27 -22.66
CA ASP A 677 -2.84 -23.97 -21.39
C ASP A 677 -2.66 -23.02 -20.18
N ASN A 678 -3.23 -23.39 -19.03
CA ASN A 678 -3.21 -22.63 -17.77
C ASN A 678 -2.18 -23.16 -16.75
N GLU A 679 -1.01 -23.61 -17.17
CA GLU A 679 -0.01 -24.21 -16.26
C GLU A 679 0.34 -23.32 -15.05
N LYS A 680 0.35 -22.01 -15.26
CA LYS A 680 0.77 -21.04 -14.24
C LYS A 680 -0.19 -20.95 -13.07
N TYR A 681 -1.50 -20.96 -13.31
CA TYR A 681 -2.53 -20.67 -12.30
C TYR A 681 -3.47 -21.84 -12.04
N TYR A 682 -3.38 -22.93 -12.79
CA TYR A 682 -4.13 -24.16 -12.54
C TYR A 682 -3.95 -24.63 -11.07
N LEU A 683 -5.08 -24.94 -10.42
CA LEU A 683 -5.22 -25.31 -9.01
C LEU A 683 -4.61 -24.32 -8.00
N LYS A 684 -4.41 -23.06 -8.40
CA LYS A 684 -3.99 -21.98 -7.49
C LYS A 684 -5.14 -21.01 -7.23
N PRO A 685 -5.18 -20.35 -6.05
CA PRO A 685 -6.16 -19.30 -5.80
C PRO A 685 -6.06 -18.19 -6.85
N PHE A 686 -7.21 -17.67 -7.31
CA PHE A 686 -7.22 -16.53 -8.21
C PHE A 686 -6.47 -15.34 -7.58
N PRO A 687 -5.55 -14.66 -8.30
CA PRO A 687 -4.80 -13.54 -7.75
C PRO A 687 -5.71 -12.34 -7.43
N PRO A 688 -5.30 -11.40 -6.56
CA PRO A 688 -6.16 -10.29 -6.17
C PRO A 688 -6.31 -9.24 -7.29
N PHE A 689 -7.40 -8.46 -7.22
CA PHE A 689 -7.69 -7.30 -8.06
C PHE A 689 -7.66 -7.59 -9.58
N LYS A 690 -7.10 -6.67 -10.37
CA LYS A 690 -7.09 -6.71 -11.83
C LYS A 690 -6.48 -7.98 -12.39
N LYS A 691 -5.43 -8.53 -11.75
CA LYS A 691 -4.79 -9.78 -12.22
C LYS A 691 -5.76 -10.94 -12.17
N GLY A 692 -6.49 -11.10 -11.05
CA GLY A 692 -7.49 -12.15 -10.90
C GLY A 692 -8.68 -11.96 -11.82
N HIS A 693 -9.19 -10.72 -11.91
CA HIS A 693 -10.29 -10.41 -12.81
C HIS A 693 -9.93 -10.72 -14.28
N THR A 694 -8.72 -10.38 -14.74
CA THR A 694 -8.27 -10.73 -16.10
C THR A 694 -8.15 -12.24 -16.30
N LEU A 695 -7.65 -12.97 -15.30
CA LEU A 695 -7.58 -14.44 -15.36
C LEU A 695 -8.99 -15.06 -15.42
N PHE A 696 -9.88 -14.63 -14.53
CA PHE A 696 -11.28 -15.06 -14.46
C PHE A 696 -12.02 -14.77 -15.78
N LYS A 697 -11.77 -13.59 -16.37
CA LYS A 697 -12.26 -13.24 -17.71
C LYS A 697 -11.81 -14.26 -18.77
N ARG A 698 -10.53 -14.62 -18.79
CA ARG A 698 -9.97 -15.60 -19.74
C ARG A 698 -10.44 -17.03 -19.50
N CYS A 699 -10.81 -17.37 -18.26
CA CYS A 699 -11.35 -18.70 -17.95
C CYS A 699 -12.77 -18.88 -18.50
N PHE A 700 -13.62 -17.86 -18.36
CA PHE A 700 -15.07 -18.06 -18.52
C PHE A 700 -15.72 -17.23 -19.62
N SER A 701 -15.28 -16.00 -19.87
CA SER A 701 -15.92 -15.12 -20.86
C SER A 701 -14.95 -14.03 -21.35
N PRO A 702 -14.12 -14.33 -22.37
CA PRO A 702 -13.08 -13.42 -22.88
C PRO A 702 -13.64 -12.24 -23.68
N GLU A 703 -14.84 -12.37 -24.25
CA GLU A 703 -15.50 -11.34 -25.05
C GLU A 703 -16.59 -10.61 -24.27
N LYS A 704 -17.03 -9.45 -24.78
CA LYS A 704 -18.17 -8.72 -24.23
C LYS A 704 -19.08 -8.31 -25.39
N ALA A 705 -20.34 -8.70 -25.33
CA ALA A 705 -21.35 -8.27 -26.28
C ALA A 705 -21.43 -6.74 -26.33
N THR A 706 -21.50 -6.23 -27.56
CA THR A 706 -21.72 -4.80 -27.85
C THR A 706 -22.97 -4.67 -28.71
N VAL A 707 -23.61 -3.49 -28.67
CA VAL A 707 -24.87 -3.20 -29.37
C VAL A 707 -24.81 -3.57 -30.87
N PHE A 708 -23.69 -3.26 -31.52
CA PHE A 708 -23.47 -3.52 -32.95
C PHE A 708 -22.75 -4.84 -33.25
N GLY A 709 -22.21 -5.52 -32.22
CA GLY A 709 -21.50 -6.79 -32.36
C GLY A 709 -22.35 -8.02 -32.03
N ILE A 710 -23.58 -7.81 -31.55
CA ILE A 710 -24.46 -8.86 -31.02
C ILE A 710 -24.85 -9.91 -32.07
N GLY A 711 -24.86 -9.56 -33.36
CA GLY A 711 -25.11 -10.51 -34.45
C GLY A 711 -23.90 -11.37 -34.86
N LYS A 712 -22.70 -11.07 -34.35
CA LYS A 712 -21.45 -11.80 -34.71
C LYS A 712 -20.86 -12.63 -33.56
N GLN A 713 -21.38 -12.49 -32.34
CA GLN A 713 -20.79 -13.07 -31.13
C GLN A 713 -21.85 -13.84 -30.33
N ASN A 714 -21.70 -15.16 -30.21
CA ASN A 714 -22.67 -16.03 -29.50
C ASN A 714 -22.55 -15.98 -27.95
N GLN A 715 -21.61 -15.20 -27.39
CA GLN A 715 -21.33 -15.11 -25.95
C GLN A 715 -21.24 -16.46 -25.23
N ASP A 716 -20.40 -17.36 -25.74
CA ASP A 716 -20.16 -18.65 -25.10
C ASP A 716 -19.51 -18.51 -23.72
N ILE A 717 -19.89 -19.43 -22.83
CA ILE A 717 -19.34 -19.54 -21.48
C ILE A 717 -18.38 -20.72 -21.47
N TYR A 718 -17.10 -20.41 -21.52
CA TYR A 718 -16.04 -21.43 -21.48
C TYR A 718 -15.88 -21.98 -20.07
N ASN A 719 -15.39 -23.21 -19.94
CA ASN A 719 -15.15 -23.85 -18.63
C ASN A 719 -16.37 -23.77 -17.69
N SER A 720 -17.57 -23.89 -18.24
CA SER A 720 -18.86 -23.66 -17.56
C SER A 720 -19.02 -24.50 -16.29
N GLU A 721 -18.58 -25.75 -16.31
CA GLU A 721 -18.63 -26.68 -15.17
C GLU A 721 -17.92 -26.12 -13.92
N HIS A 722 -16.73 -25.54 -14.08
CA HIS A 722 -15.97 -24.95 -12.97
C HIS A 722 -16.65 -23.68 -12.42
N LEU A 723 -17.32 -22.91 -13.29
CA LEU A 723 -18.09 -21.75 -12.86
C LEU A 723 -19.36 -22.17 -12.10
N LYS A 724 -20.10 -23.17 -12.62
CA LYS A 724 -21.27 -23.76 -11.95
C LYS A 724 -20.90 -24.32 -10.58
N ALA A 725 -19.79 -25.05 -10.45
CA ALA A 725 -19.30 -25.53 -9.15
C ALA A 725 -19.04 -24.38 -8.16
N LEU A 726 -18.48 -23.26 -8.63
CA LEU A 726 -18.28 -22.06 -7.81
C LEU A 726 -19.61 -21.39 -7.41
N ILE A 727 -20.57 -21.30 -8.34
CA ILE A 727 -21.90 -20.74 -8.09
C ILE A 727 -22.64 -21.61 -7.07
N ASN A 728 -22.73 -22.92 -7.28
CA ASN A 728 -23.46 -23.88 -6.45
C ASN A 728 -23.06 -23.86 -4.98
N LYS A 729 -21.77 -23.61 -4.68
CA LYS A 729 -21.28 -23.50 -3.29
C LYS A 729 -21.34 -22.08 -2.72
N THR A 730 -21.66 -21.06 -3.51
CA THR A 730 -21.55 -19.65 -3.09
C THR A 730 -22.85 -18.87 -3.17
N MET A 731 -23.73 -19.22 -4.10
CA MET A 731 -24.90 -18.45 -4.46
C MET A 731 -26.16 -19.30 -4.31
N ILE A 732 -27.22 -18.70 -3.75
CA ILE A 732 -28.58 -19.21 -3.88
C ILE A 732 -29.33 -18.21 -4.74
N THR A 733 -29.90 -18.72 -5.83
CA THR A 733 -30.54 -17.90 -6.83
C THR A 733 -31.99 -18.32 -6.98
N ARG A 734 -32.90 -17.34 -7.02
CA ARG A 734 -34.33 -17.57 -7.24
C ARG A 734 -34.93 -16.48 -8.11
N THR A 735 -35.85 -16.82 -8.99
CA THR A 735 -36.71 -15.86 -9.68
C THR A 735 -37.75 -15.26 -8.71
N PHE A 736 -38.52 -14.28 -9.17
CA PHE A 736 -39.58 -13.74 -8.32
C PHE A 736 -40.69 -14.77 -8.15
N GLU A 737 -41.05 -15.44 -9.24
CA GLU A 737 -42.10 -16.44 -9.38
C GLU A 737 -41.82 -17.65 -8.51
N GLU A 738 -40.56 -18.13 -8.45
CA GLU A 738 -40.16 -19.22 -7.55
C GLU A 738 -40.38 -18.86 -6.08
N VAL A 739 -40.01 -17.64 -5.67
CA VAL A 739 -40.17 -17.22 -4.25
C VAL A 739 -41.62 -16.91 -3.92
N ALA A 740 -42.37 -16.37 -4.89
CA ALA A 740 -43.78 -16.02 -4.74
C ALA A 740 -44.71 -17.24 -4.83
N GLY A 741 -44.27 -18.31 -5.51
CA GLY A 741 -45.07 -19.50 -5.79
C GLY A 741 -46.20 -19.27 -6.80
N LYS A 742 -46.14 -18.18 -7.59
CA LYS A 742 -47.19 -17.79 -8.55
C LYS A 742 -46.55 -17.16 -9.79
N ASP A 743 -47.06 -17.53 -10.96
CA ASP A 743 -46.85 -16.78 -12.19
C ASP A 743 -47.93 -15.70 -12.28
N ILE A 744 -47.52 -14.44 -12.20
CA ILE A 744 -48.44 -13.29 -12.04
C ILE A 744 -48.22 -12.19 -13.06
N TYR A 745 -47.33 -12.38 -14.04
CA TYR A 745 -47.14 -11.39 -15.10
C TYR A 745 -46.65 -11.98 -16.42
N GLU A 746 -47.03 -11.34 -17.51
CA GLU A 746 -46.60 -11.68 -18.87
C GLU A 746 -45.95 -10.45 -19.54
N ILE A 747 -44.87 -10.66 -20.30
CA ILE A 747 -44.25 -9.62 -21.13
C ILE A 747 -44.74 -9.77 -22.57
N LYS A 748 -45.34 -8.72 -23.12
CA LYS A 748 -45.83 -8.65 -24.50
C LYS A 748 -45.05 -7.62 -25.32
N GLN A 749 -44.76 -7.90 -26.59
CA GLN A 749 -44.13 -6.93 -27.49
C GLN A 749 -45.18 -6.16 -28.29
N GLY A 750 -45.05 -4.84 -28.29
CA GLY A 750 -45.74 -3.95 -29.21
C GLY A 750 -44.75 -3.45 -30.26
N ILE A 751 -44.96 -3.77 -31.53
CA ILE A 751 -44.08 -3.36 -32.63
C ILE A 751 -44.70 -2.18 -33.38
N CYS A 752 -43.90 -1.14 -33.60
CA CYS A 752 -44.25 0.01 -34.43
C CYS A 752 -43.37 0.05 -35.69
N SER A 753 -43.85 0.70 -36.74
CA SER A 753 -43.07 1.02 -37.94
C SER A 753 -42.83 2.53 -38.00
N PHE A 754 -41.65 2.95 -38.45
CA PHE A 754 -41.40 4.36 -38.75
C PHE A 754 -42.33 4.86 -39.86
N ASN A 755 -42.87 6.07 -39.69
CA ASN A 755 -43.41 6.84 -40.81
C ASN A 755 -42.27 7.39 -41.68
N ASP A 756 -42.58 7.91 -42.87
CA ASP A 756 -41.54 8.25 -43.84
C ASP A 756 -40.63 9.41 -43.35
N HIS A 757 -41.18 10.37 -42.60
CA HIS A 757 -40.39 11.45 -41.99
C HIS A 757 -39.49 10.94 -40.85
N GLU A 758 -39.94 9.95 -40.08
CA GLU A 758 -39.11 9.32 -39.06
C GLU A 758 -37.98 8.52 -39.71
N LYS A 759 -38.24 7.80 -40.81
CA LYS A 759 -37.19 7.09 -41.58
C LYS A 759 -36.16 8.07 -42.12
N GLU A 760 -36.60 9.21 -42.66
CA GLU A 760 -35.71 10.26 -43.16
C GLU A 760 -34.79 10.80 -42.04
N LEU A 761 -35.37 11.20 -40.91
CA LEU A 761 -34.60 11.63 -39.74
C LEU A 761 -33.60 10.56 -39.29
N TYR A 762 -34.05 9.30 -39.24
CA TYR A 762 -33.23 8.18 -38.80
C TYR A 762 -32.04 7.95 -39.74
N ASN A 763 -32.26 8.05 -41.05
CA ASN A 763 -31.20 8.00 -42.07
C ASN A 763 -30.20 9.15 -41.94
N ILE A 764 -30.66 10.37 -41.64
CA ILE A 764 -29.77 11.51 -41.36
C ILE A 764 -28.90 11.23 -40.13
N ILE A 765 -29.45 10.65 -39.06
CA ILE A 765 -28.67 10.31 -37.87
C ILE A 765 -27.61 9.24 -38.18
N ILE A 766 -27.91 8.28 -39.06
CA ILE A 766 -26.97 7.21 -39.46
C ILE A 766 -25.86 7.77 -40.36
N LYS A 767 -26.23 8.41 -41.48
CA LYS A 767 -25.30 8.78 -42.56
C LYS A 767 -24.66 10.16 -42.36
N GLU A 768 -25.39 11.10 -41.78
CA GLU A 768 -25.03 12.51 -41.71
C GLU A 768 -24.95 13.04 -40.27
N PHE A 769 -24.47 12.22 -39.33
CA PHE A 769 -24.45 12.55 -37.90
C PHE A 769 -23.76 13.88 -37.56
N TYR A 770 -22.84 14.35 -38.40
CA TYR A 770 -22.18 15.65 -38.25
C TYR A 770 -23.17 16.84 -38.24
N ARG A 771 -24.32 16.72 -38.91
CA ARG A 771 -25.40 17.73 -38.90
C ARG A 771 -26.00 17.94 -37.52
N LEU A 772 -25.94 16.92 -36.66
CA LEU A 772 -26.46 16.94 -35.28
C LEU A 772 -25.44 17.45 -34.27
N SER A 773 -24.29 17.96 -34.72
CA SER A 773 -23.24 18.52 -33.85
C SER A 773 -23.78 19.61 -32.92
N TYR A 774 -24.78 20.39 -33.34
CA TYR A 774 -25.43 21.42 -32.51
C TYR A 774 -26.04 20.89 -31.20
N MET A 775 -26.35 19.60 -31.12
CA MET A 775 -26.93 18.98 -29.92
C MET A 775 -25.89 18.66 -28.85
N TYR A 776 -24.59 18.71 -29.18
CA TYR A 776 -23.53 18.20 -28.33
C TYR A 776 -22.39 19.21 -28.17
N LYS A 777 -21.95 19.43 -26.93
CA LYS A 777 -20.79 20.28 -26.64
C LYS A 777 -19.50 19.47 -26.80
N SER A 778 -18.49 20.05 -27.46
CA SER A 778 -17.14 19.49 -27.51
C SER A 778 -16.50 19.49 -26.12
N THR A 779 -15.69 18.48 -25.83
CA THR A 779 -14.90 18.39 -24.60
C THR A 779 -13.53 19.08 -24.70
N GLY A 780 -13.20 19.65 -25.87
CA GLY A 780 -11.87 20.21 -26.16
C GLY A 780 -10.77 19.15 -26.34
N ASN A 781 -11.14 17.87 -26.48
CA ASN A 781 -10.21 16.77 -26.69
C ASN A 781 -10.72 15.86 -27.80
N GLU A 782 -10.05 15.92 -28.96
CA GLU A 782 -10.48 15.20 -30.18
C GLU A 782 -10.66 13.71 -29.98
N ARG A 783 -9.77 13.06 -29.22
CA ARG A 783 -9.87 11.62 -28.94
C ARG A 783 -11.09 11.27 -28.11
N LYS A 784 -11.42 12.10 -27.10
CA LYS A 784 -12.64 11.92 -26.31
C LYS A 784 -13.89 12.25 -27.13
N ASP A 785 -13.84 13.29 -27.95
CA ASP A 785 -14.96 13.70 -28.80
C ASP A 785 -15.28 12.64 -29.85
N SER A 786 -14.27 11.99 -30.44
CA SER A 786 -14.44 10.84 -31.35
C SER A 786 -15.10 9.64 -30.65
N LEU A 787 -14.69 9.32 -29.40
CA LEU A 787 -15.34 8.30 -28.58
C LEU A 787 -16.79 8.66 -28.22
N LEU A 788 -17.04 9.93 -27.89
CA LEU A 788 -18.38 10.43 -27.57
C LEU A 788 -19.29 10.48 -28.80
N LYS A 789 -18.75 10.64 -30.01
CA LYS A 789 -19.52 10.66 -31.26
C LYS A 789 -20.41 9.41 -31.39
N ILE A 790 -19.85 8.22 -31.13
CA ILE A 790 -20.61 6.95 -31.20
C ILE A 790 -21.72 6.91 -30.14
N ILE A 791 -21.43 7.33 -28.91
CA ILE A 791 -22.41 7.34 -27.81
C ILE A 791 -23.53 8.36 -28.10
N ASN A 792 -23.17 9.53 -28.60
CA ASN A 792 -24.12 10.58 -28.97
C ASN A 792 -24.98 10.15 -30.17
N GLN A 793 -24.41 9.46 -31.15
CA GLN A 793 -25.17 8.89 -32.27
C GLN A 793 -26.16 7.84 -31.80
N LEU A 794 -25.74 6.90 -30.94
CA LEU A 794 -26.62 5.92 -30.32
C LEU A 794 -27.77 6.56 -29.54
N ASN A 795 -27.48 7.58 -28.72
CA ASN A 795 -28.49 8.30 -27.96
C ASN A 795 -29.45 9.08 -28.89
N SER A 796 -28.96 9.66 -30.00
CA SER A 796 -29.80 10.29 -31.01
C SER A 796 -30.75 9.27 -31.67
N LEU A 797 -30.27 8.08 -32.03
CA LEU A 797 -31.09 7.03 -32.64
C LEU A 797 -32.21 6.58 -31.69
N LEU A 798 -31.89 6.31 -30.42
CA LEU A 798 -32.89 5.95 -29.40
C LEU A 798 -33.92 7.08 -29.21
N LYS A 799 -33.45 8.33 -29.13
CA LYS A 799 -34.31 9.49 -28.95
C LYS A 799 -35.23 9.73 -30.15
N ALA A 800 -34.75 9.49 -31.37
CA ALA A 800 -35.53 9.60 -32.61
C ALA A 800 -36.65 8.56 -32.68
N CYS A 801 -36.51 7.41 -32.02
CA CYS A 801 -37.58 6.41 -31.95
C CYS A 801 -38.79 6.88 -31.12
N VAL A 802 -38.62 7.85 -30.22
CA VAL A 802 -39.64 8.17 -29.21
C VAL A 802 -40.14 9.61 -29.35
N ILE A 803 -39.24 10.56 -29.58
CA ILE A 803 -39.55 12.00 -29.68
C ILE A 803 -38.83 12.64 -30.90
N PRO A 804 -39.10 12.16 -32.12
CA PRO A 804 -38.47 12.65 -33.36
C PRO A 804 -38.74 14.14 -33.60
N ASN A 805 -39.90 14.63 -33.19
CA ASN A 805 -40.30 16.04 -33.22
C ASN A 805 -39.41 17.00 -32.40
N THR A 806 -38.44 16.49 -31.64
CA THR A 806 -37.47 17.33 -30.92
C THR A 806 -36.18 17.59 -31.68
N PHE A 807 -36.03 17.06 -32.89
CA PHE A 807 -34.92 17.29 -33.79
C PHE A 807 -35.28 18.39 -34.80
N LYS A 808 -34.35 19.30 -35.11
CA LYS A 808 -34.56 20.36 -36.12
C LYS A 808 -34.79 19.79 -37.52
N GLU A 809 -34.24 18.60 -37.75
CA GLU A 809 -34.31 17.85 -39.00
C GLU A 809 -35.69 17.19 -39.21
N TYR A 810 -36.50 17.04 -38.17
CA TYR A 810 -37.85 16.48 -38.28
C TYR A 810 -38.86 17.56 -38.69
N LYS A 811 -39.12 17.68 -39.99
CA LYS A 811 -40.02 18.70 -40.56
C LYS A 811 -41.39 18.13 -40.88
N SER A 812 -42.09 17.60 -39.88
CA SER A 812 -43.47 17.12 -40.04
C SER A 812 -44.33 17.46 -38.83
N PRO A 813 -45.59 17.90 -39.03
CA PRO A 813 -46.56 18.03 -37.95
C PRO A 813 -47.16 16.66 -37.54
N GLN A 814 -46.83 15.58 -38.26
CA GLN A 814 -47.39 14.26 -37.98
C GLN A 814 -47.00 13.77 -36.59
N MET A 815 -47.98 13.21 -35.86
CA MET A 815 -47.72 12.62 -34.55
C MET A 815 -46.79 11.40 -34.69
N PRO A 816 -45.76 11.27 -33.82
CA PRO A 816 -44.82 10.15 -33.87
C PRO A 816 -45.52 8.79 -33.83
N SER A 817 -44.99 7.81 -34.56
CA SER A 817 -45.62 6.50 -34.73
C SER A 817 -45.78 5.76 -33.39
N LYS A 818 -44.80 5.90 -32.50
CA LYS A 818 -44.83 5.34 -31.13
C LYS A 818 -45.88 6.00 -30.24
N ALA A 819 -46.11 7.31 -30.39
CA ALA A 819 -47.17 8.02 -29.68
C ALA A 819 -48.55 7.59 -30.16
N ARG A 820 -48.74 7.39 -31.47
CA ARG A 820 -49.98 6.86 -32.06
C ARG A 820 -50.30 5.46 -31.54
N GLN A 821 -49.31 4.57 -31.49
CA GLN A 821 -49.49 3.22 -30.97
C GLN A 821 -49.80 3.22 -29.47
N MET A 822 -49.16 4.10 -28.70
CA MET A 822 -49.46 4.30 -27.28
C MET A 822 -50.91 4.72 -27.07
N LEU A 823 -51.39 5.73 -27.81
CA LEU A 823 -52.77 6.21 -27.69
C LEU A 823 -53.79 5.14 -28.10
N SER A 824 -53.52 4.39 -29.18
CA SER A 824 -54.33 3.23 -29.57
C SER A 824 -54.45 2.19 -28.45
N LYS A 825 -53.36 1.90 -27.73
CA LYS A 825 -53.40 1.02 -26.55
C LYS A 825 -54.18 1.61 -25.37
N LEU A 826 -54.15 2.94 -25.20
CA LEU A 826 -54.95 3.58 -24.16
C LEU A 826 -56.45 3.54 -24.45
N ASP A 827 -56.84 3.62 -25.72
CA ASP A 827 -58.22 3.41 -26.20
C ASP A 827 -58.68 1.97 -25.92
N GLU A 828 -57.88 0.96 -26.31
CA GLU A 828 -58.17 -0.45 -26.03
C GLU A 828 -58.39 -0.72 -24.52
N TRP A 829 -57.79 0.09 -23.66
CA TRP A 829 -57.82 -0.03 -22.20
C TRP A 829 -58.55 1.14 -21.52
N GLU A 830 -59.63 1.63 -22.13
CA GLU A 830 -60.40 2.81 -21.66
C GLU A 830 -60.87 2.74 -20.19
N ASN A 831 -61.21 1.54 -19.72
CA ASN A 831 -61.76 1.30 -18.37
C ASN A 831 -60.73 0.84 -17.33
N GLU A 832 -59.45 0.74 -17.72
CA GLU A 832 -58.38 0.19 -16.89
C GLU A 832 -57.53 1.28 -16.25
N ARG A 833 -56.85 0.94 -15.15
CA ARG A 833 -55.75 1.77 -14.62
C ARG A 833 -54.45 1.37 -15.32
N ILE A 834 -53.71 2.35 -15.82
CA ILE A 834 -52.53 2.11 -16.67
C ILE A 834 -51.31 2.81 -16.09
N ALA A 835 -50.16 2.15 -16.15
CA ALA A 835 -48.86 2.78 -15.88
C ALA A 835 -48.00 2.85 -17.15
N ILE A 836 -47.41 4.01 -17.42
CA ILE A 836 -46.52 4.27 -18.56
C ILE A 836 -45.13 4.65 -18.02
N GLY A 837 -44.12 3.89 -18.43
CA GLY A 837 -42.74 4.07 -18.02
C GLY A 837 -41.84 4.64 -19.13
N CYS A 838 -41.28 5.82 -18.90
CA CYS A 838 -40.26 6.45 -19.76
C CYS A 838 -38.88 6.50 -19.07
N THR A 839 -37.80 6.70 -19.82
CA THR A 839 -36.46 6.88 -19.24
C THR A 839 -36.09 8.36 -19.06
N HIS A 840 -36.73 9.27 -19.80
CA HIS A 840 -36.41 10.69 -19.77
C HIS A 840 -37.59 11.59 -19.36
N ILE A 841 -37.30 12.62 -18.55
CA ILE A 841 -38.30 13.62 -18.11
C ILE A 841 -38.95 14.33 -19.32
N LYS A 842 -38.16 14.63 -20.36
CA LYS A 842 -38.66 15.29 -21.56
C LYS A 842 -39.69 14.42 -22.29
N THR A 843 -39.45 13.10 -22.37
CA THR A 843 -40.39 12.13 -22.95
C THR A 843 -41.70 12.13 -22.15
N VAL A 844 -41.63 12.04 -20.82
CA VAL A 844 -42.82 12.11 -19.94
C VAL A 844 -43.65 13.36 -20.22
N ASN A 845 -43.03 14.53 -20.28
CA ASN A 845 -43.75 15.81 -20.48
C ASN A 845 -44.38 15.94 -21.88
N ILE A 846 -43.81 15.32 -22.91
CA ILE A 846 -44.35 15.33 -24.27
C ILE A 846 -45.53 14.35 -24.35
N TYR A 847 -45.34 13.12 -23.89
CA TYR A 847 -46.40 12.10 -23.94
C TYR A 847 -47.56 12.43 -23.01
N ALA A 848 -47.32 13.07 -21.86
CA ALA A 848 -48.37 13.60 -21.01
C ALA A 848 -49.25 14.64 -21.72
N ARG A 849 -48.68 15.46 -22.62
CA ARG A 849 -49.46 16.40 -23.44
C ARG A 849 -50.33 15.65 -24.45
N TYR A 850 -49.76 14.70 -25.19
CA TYR A 850 -50.53 13.88 -26.13
C TYR A 850 -51.71 13.17 -25.46
N ILE A 851 -51.49 12.59 -24.28
CA ILE A 851 -52.54 11.93 -23.50
C ILE A 851 -53.60 12.94 -23.06
N LYS A 852 -53.21 14.11 -22.54
CA LYS A 852 -54.16 15.13 -22.08
C LYS A 852 -55.00 15.72 -23.22
N GLU A 853 -54.43 15.84 -24.41
CA GLU A 853 -55.12 16.34 -25.60
C GLU A 853 -56.12 15.31 -26.16
N HIS A 854 -55.79 14.01 -26.15
CA HIS A 854 -56.67 12.95 -26.68
C HIS A 854 -57.68 12.42 -25.65
N PHE A 855 -57.34 12.46 -24.36
CA PHE A 855 -58.15 11.92 -23.26
C PHE A 855 -58.38 12.97 -22.15
N PRO A 856 -59.09 14.07 -22.43
CA PRO A 856 -59.28 15.16 -21.47
C PRO A 856 -60.03 14.72 -20.20
N ASP A 857 -60.94 13.75 -20.32
CA ASP A 857 -61.80 13.27 -19.23
C ASP A 857 -61.15 12.17 -18.37
N ARG A 858 -60.00 11.64 -18.80
CA ARG A 858 -59.30 10.57 -18.09
C ARG A 858 -58.28 11.14 -17.10
N PRO A 859 -58.35 10.82 -15.80
CA PRO A 859 -57.41 11.36 -14.82
C PRO A 859 -55.95 11.00 -15.13
N LEU A 860 -55.10 12.01 -15.35
CA LEU A 860 -53.67 11.84 -15.64
C LEU A 860 -52.80 12.22 -14.43
N PHE A 861 -51.98 11.27 -13.98
CA PHE A 861 -51.06 11.41 -12.87
C PHE A 861 -49.62 11.37 -13.38
N ILE A 862 -48.80 12.36 -13.00
CA ILE A 862 -47.43 12.50 -13.49
C ILE A 862 -46.44 12.41 -12.34
N ILE A 863 -45.50 11.45 -12.43
CA ILE A 863 -44.40 11.33 -11.47
C ILE A 863 -43.06 11.41 -12.21
N THR A 864 -42.31 12.47 -11.95
CA THR A 864 -40.92 12.62 -12.42
C THR A 864 -39.99 12.66 -11.19
N GLY A 865 -38.67 12.61 -11.41
CA GLY A 865 -37.64 12.38 -10.37
C GLY A 865 -37.64 13.32 -9.14
N ASP A 866 -36.54 14.02 -8.92
CA ASP A 866 -36.22 14.85 -7.74
C ASP A 866 -37.24 15.97 -7.42
N LYS A 867 -38.15 16.29 -8.36
CA LYS A 867 -39.18 17.33 -8.19
C LYS A 867 -40.41 16.91 -7.37
N VAL A 868 -40.63 15.61 -7.15
CA VAL A 868 -41.81 15.11 -6.39
C VAL A 868 -41.33 14.40 -5.13
N THR A 869 -41.64 14.97 -3.96
CA THR A 869 -41.29 14.40 -2.66
C THR A 869 -41.97 13.05 -2.43
N LEU A 870 -41.39 12.20 -1.57
CA LEU A 870 -41.91 10.86 -1.29
C LEU A 870 -43.36 10.90 -0.75
N ASN A 871 -43.68 11.86 0.11
CA ASN A 871 -45.04 12.08 0.62
C ASN A 871 -46.01 12.46 -0.51
N LYS A 872 -45.60 13.36 -1.42
CA LYS A 872 -46.40 13.74 -2.57
C LYS A 872 -46.60 12.57 -3.55
N ARG A 873 -45.59 11.70 -3.71
CA ARG A 873 -45.73 10.45 -4.49
C ARG A 873 -46.74 9.50 -3.85
N LYS A 874 -46.70 9.30 -2.53
CA LYS A 874 -47.69 8.48 -1.79
C LYS A 874 -49.11 9.03 -2.00
N GLU A 875 -49.27 10.35 -1.93
CA GLU A 875 -50.57 11.00 -2.16
C GLU A 875 -51.08 10.82 -3.60
N ILE A 876 -50.22 11.01 -4.61
CA ILE A 876 -50.57 10.76 -6.02
C ILE A 876 -51.05 9.32 -6.23
N ILE A 877 -50.36 8.33 -5.63
CA ILE A 877 -50.77 6.92 -5.74
C ILE A 877 -52.09 6.65 -5.02
N ARG A 878 -52.36 7.30 -3.88
CA ARG A 878 -53.64 7.19 -3.17
C ARG A 878 -54.80 7.70 -4.04
N GLN A 879 -54.60 8.84 -4.70
CA GLN A 879 -55.57 9.40 -5.64
C GLN A 879 -55.76 8.52 -6.88
N LEU A 880 -54.66 7.98 -7.43
CA LEU A 880 -54.71 7.04 -8.54
C LEU A 880 -55.48 5.76 -8.17
N LYS A 881 -55.29 5.22 -6.96
CA LYS A 881 -56.04 4.05 -6.46
C LYS A 881 -57.53 4.32 -6.37
N ALA A 882 -57.91 5.53 -5.97
CA ALA A 882 -59.32 5.96 -5.89
C ALA A 882 -59.97 6.19 -7.27
N SER A 883 -59.18 6.49 -8.31
CA SER A 883 -59.69 6.64 -9.68
C SER A 883 -60.17 5.29 -10.25
N LYS A 884 -61.14 5.30 -11.19
CA LYS A 884 -61.58 4.08 -11.88
C LYS A 884 -60.62 3.68 -13.02
N ASN A 885 -60.25 4.63 -13.86
CA ASN A 885 -59.46 4.43 -15.08
C ASN A 885 -58.25 5.38 -15.21
N GLY A 886 -57.62 5.79 -14.11
CA GLY A 886 -56.52 6.76 -14.15
C GLY A 886 -55.27 6.27 -14.89
N ILE A 887 -54.55 7.20 -15.52
CA ILE A 887 -53.27 6.95 -16.20
C ILE A 887 -52.13 7.52 -15.37
N LEU A 888 -51.14 6.69 -15.03
CA LEU A 888 -49.88 7.11 -14.44
C LEU A 888 -48.80 7.16 -15.52
N ILE A 889 -48.21 8.33 -15.77
CA ILE A 889 -47.00 8.45 -16.58
C ILE A 889 -45.81 8.89 -15.72
N CYS A 890 -44.71 8.15 -15.81
CA CYS A 890 -43.57 8.40 -14.96
C CYS A 890 -42.22 8.05 -15.57
N THR A 891 -41.15 8.59 -15.00
CA THR A 891 -39.82 8.05 -15.31
C THR A 891 -39.60 6.74 -14.56
N GLN A 892 -39.03 5.73 -15.20
CA GLN A 892 -38.87 4.38 -14.64
C GLN A 892 -38.07 4.38 -13.32
N GLN A 893 -37.21 5.37 -13.10
CA GLN A 893 -36.40 5.52 -11.87
C GLN A 893 -37.09 6.33 -10.76
N SER A 894 -38.26 6.92 -11.01
CA SER A 894 -38.93 7.83 -10.06
C SER A 894 -39.78 7.11 -9.01
N LEU A 895 -40.19 5.85 -9.24
CA LEU A 895 -40.96 5.09 -8.26
C LEU A 895 -40.03 4.50 -7.19
N SER A 896 -40.31 4.82 -5.91
CA SER A 896 -39.48 4.36 -4.79
C SER A 896 -39.72 2.89 -4.44
N SER A 897 -38.75 2.21 -3.83
CA SER A 897 -38.85 0.78 -3.53
C SER A 897 -39.95 0.42 -2.52
N SER A 898 -40.30 1.37 -1.66
CA SER A 898 -41.32 1.25 -0.62
C SER A 898 -42.75 1.49 -1.11
N MET A 899 -42.96 1.87 -2.38
CA MET A 899 -44.31 2.05 -2.93
C MET A 899 -44.88 0.72 -3.44
N ASN A 900 -46.01 0.30 -2.87
CA ASN A 900 -46.80 -0.81 -3.36
C ASN A 900 -47.92 -0.27 -4.29
N ILE A 901 -47.94 -0.70 -5.55
CA ILE A 901 -48.92 -0.28 -6.58
C ILE A 901 -49.50 -1.52 -7.28
N ASP A 902 -49.92 -2.50 -6.49
CA ASP A 902 -50.43 -3.80 -6.94
C ASP A 902 -51.81 -3.77 -7.61
N PHE A 903 -52.50 -2.62 -7.62
CA PHE A 903 -53.84 -2.46 -8.20
C PHE A 903 -53.84 -2.03 -9.69
N ILE A 904 -52.67 -1.92 -10.33
CA ILE A 904 -52.53 -1.65 -11.77
C ILE A 904 -52.22 -2.95 -12.48
N ASN A 905 -52.96 -3.27 -13.55
CA ASN A 905 -52.81 -4.51 -14.33
C ASN A 905 -52.08 -4.30 -15.67
N ARG A 906 -52.16 -3.10 -16.24
CA ARG A 906 -51.58 -2.77 -17.55
C ARG A 906 -50.39 -1.83 -17.39
N VAL A 907 -49.21 -2.28 -17.81
CA VAL A 907 -47.97 -1.48 -17.76
C VAL A 907 -47.37 -1.37 -19.15
N LEU A 908 -47.11 -0.16 -19.62
CA LEU A 908 -46.53 0.12 -20.94
C LEU A 908 -45.16 0.78 -20.80
N LEU A 909 -44.13 0.17 -21.37
CA LEU A 909 -42.78 0.75 -21.47
C LEU A 909 -42.57 1.35 -22.87
N LEU A 910 -42.46 2.68 -22.92
CA LEU A 910 -42.19 3.41 -24.17
C LEU A 910 -40.71 3.41 -24.55
N GLU A 911 -39.83 3.21 -23.57
CA GLU A 911 -38.38 3.26 -23.72
C GLU A 911 -37.76 2.07 -22.97
N LEU A 912 -36.93 1.29 -23.66
CA LEU A 912 -36.17 0.20 -23.04
C LEU A 912 -34.96 0.74 -22.28
N GLN A 913 -34.55 0.04 -21.21
CA GLN A 913 -33.26 0.27 -20.57
C GLN A 913 -32.20 -0.75 -21.04
N TRP A 914 -30.93 -0.40 -20.84
CA TRP A 914 -29.77 -1.22 -21.21
C TRP A 914 -29.63 -2.55 -20.45
N ASN A 915 -30.47 -2.82 -19.45
CA ASN A 915 -30.48 -4.05 -18.68
C ASN A 915 -31.89 -4.40 -18.21
N PHE A 916 -32.21 -5.70 -18.21
CA PHE A 916 -33.53 -6.21 -17.81
C PHE A 916 -33.83 -5.90 -16.34
N ALA A 917 -32.86 -6.07 -15.44
CA ALA A 917 -33.03 -5.89 -14.00
C ALA A 917 -33.61 -4.51 -13.62
N ALA A 918 -33.20 -3.45 -14.30
CA ALA A 918 -33.70 -2.10 -14.04
C ALA A 918 -35.13 -1.89 -14.57
N MET A 919 -35.49 -2.51 -15.70
CA MET A 919 -36.88 -2.53 -16.18
C MET A 919 -37.76 -3.36 -15.23
N HIS A 920 -37.28 -4.53 -14.82
CA HIS A 920 -37.93 -5.36 -13.80
C HIS A 920 -38.07 -4.65 -12.47
N GLN A 921 -37.09 -3.84 -12.05
CA GLN A 921 -37.20 -3.04 -10.83
C GLN A 921 -38.33 -2.02 -10.89
N PHE A 922 -38.64 -1.51 -12.09
CA PHE A 922 -39.77 -0.62 -12.33
C PHE A 922 -41.09 -1.39 -12.33
N PHE A 923 -41.25 -2.43 -13.15
CA PHE A 923 -42.53 -3.14 -13.20
C PHE A 923 -42.83 -3.99 -11.96
N ALA A 924 -41.81 -4.39 -11.18
CA ALA A 924 -41.97 -5.00 -9.85
C ALA A 924 -42.53 -4.03 -8.78
N ARG A 925 -42.85 -2.78 -9.15
CA ARG A 925 -43.70 -1.90 -8.31
C ARG A 925 -45.18 -2.29 -8.42
N PHE A 926 -45.56 -2.85 -9.56
CA PHE A 926 -46.92 -3.28 -9.89
C PHE A 926 -47.11 -4.80 -9.73
N VAL A 927 -46.04 -5.57 -9.94
CA VAL A 927 -45.98 -7.02 -9.74
C VAL A 927 -45.47 -7.31 -8.32
N ARG A 928 -46.36 -7.72 -7.40
CA ARG A 928 -46.05 -7.92 -5.98
C ARG A 928 -46.57 -9.26 -5.47
N TYR A 929 -46.04 -9.70 -4.32
CA TYR A 929 -46.51 -10.95 -3.68
C TYR A 929 -48.00 -10.91 -3.31
N THR A 930 -48.51 -9.72 -3.02
CA THR A 930 -49.93 -9.45 -2.74
C THR A 930 -50.81 -9.38 -3.98
N SER A 931 -50.22 -9.39 -5.20
CA SER A 931 -50.99 -9.32 -6.43
C SER A 931 -51.83 -10.60 -6.61
N THR A 932 -53.12 -10.40 -6.89
CA THR A 932 -54.09 -11.48 -7.14
C THR A 932 -54.43 -11.62 -8.62
N GLU A 933 -54.29 -10.56 -9.40
CA GLU A 933 -54.64 -10.51 -10.83
C GLU A 933 -53.38 -10.56 -11.71
N GLN A 934 -53.53 -11.15 -12.90
CA GLN A 934 -52.49 -11.25 -13.92
C GLN A 934 -52.09 -9.86 -14.41
N LYS A 935 -50.79 -9.59 -14.48
CA LYS A 935 -50.23 -8.31 -14.93
C LYS A 935 -49.71 -8.43 -16.36
N GLU A 936 -49.99 -7.45 -17.21
CA GLU A 936 -49.44 -7.38 -18.56
C GLU A 936 -48.44 -6.25 -18.71
N ILE A 937 -47.21 -6.59 -19.10
CA ILE A 937 -46.10 -5.67 -19.29
C ILE A 937 -45.81 -5.56 -20.79
N HIS A 938 -46.16 -4.43 -21.40
CA HIS A 938 -46.01 -4.18 -22.82
C HIS A 938 -44.73 -3.41 -23.12
N PHE A 939 -43.83 -4.00 -23.92
CA PHE A 939 -42.63 -3.33 -24.41
C PHE A 939 -42.90 -2.77 -25.81
N LEU A 940 -42.94 -1.45 -25.94
CA LEU A 940 -43.18 -0.81 -27.22
C LEU A 940 -41.84 -0.53 -27.94
N THR A 941 -41.62 -1.11 -29.11
CA THR A 941 -40.37 -0.97 -29.88
C THR A 941 -40.63 -0.64 -31.35
N ILE A 942 -39.69 0.04 -32.02
CA ILE A 942 -39.76 0.27 -33.47
C ILE A 942 -38.97 -0.80 -34.23
N LYS A 943 -39.59 -1.43 -35.22
CA LYS A 943 -38.93 -2.40 -36.12
C LYS A 943 -37.84 -1.73 -36.94
N ASN A 944 -36.79 -2.47 -37.28
CA ASN A 944 -35.64 -1.94 -38.02
C ASN A 944 -35.15 -0.62 -37.37
N SER A 945 -34.88 -0.67 -36.07
CA SER A 945 -34.30 0.44 -35.31
C SER A 945 -33.24 -0.07 -34.33
N ILE A 946 -32.53 0.86 -33.69
CA ILE A 946 -31.55 0.54 -32.64
C ILE A 946 -32.22 -0.12 -31.42
N GLU A 947 -33.53 0.02 -31.27
CA GLU A 947 -34.28 -0.67 -30.22
C GLU A 947 -34.27 -2.20 -30.42
N SER A 948 -34.21 -2.70 -31.67
CA SER A 948 -34.03 -4.13 -31.96
C SER A 948 -32.68 -4.65 -31.46
N ASN A 949 -31.59 -3.92 -31.72
CA ASN A 949 -30.28 -4.25 -31.16
C ASN A 949 -30.26 -4.18 -29.63
N LEU A 950 -30.95 -3.19 -29.06
CA LEU A 950 -31.05 -3.03 -27.60
C LEU A 950 -31.81 -4.20 -26.97
N LEU A 951 -32.93 -4.62 -27.58
CA LEU A 951 -33.71 -5.77 -27.13
C LEU A 951 -32.88 -7.05 -27.18
N LYS A 952 -32.20 -7.33 -28.31
CA LYS A 952 -31.29 -8.48 -28.44
C LYS A 952 -30.20 -8.45 -27.36
N LEU A 953 -29.58 -7.29 -27.14
CA LEU A 953 -28.57 -7.13 -26.10
C LEU A 953 -29.13 -7.40 -24.70
N VAL A 954 -30.35 -6.98 -24.41
CA VAL A 954 -31.03 -7.26 -23.13
C VAL A 954 -31.27 -8.75 -22.96
N MET A 955 -31.75 -9.44 -23.99
CA MET A 955 -31.99 -10.89 -23.98
C MET A 955 -30.70 -11.68 -23.78
N THR A 956 -29.64 -11.35 -24.52
CA THR A 956 -28.33 -11.98 -24.38
C THR A 956 -27.76 -11.80 -22.96
N LYS A 957 -27.94 -10.60 -22.37
CA LYS A 957 -27.56 -10.39 -20.96
C LYS A 957 -28.41 -11.20 -20.00
N GLU A 958 -29.71 -11.38 -20.27
CA GLU A 958 -30.55 -12.21 -19.43
C GLU A 958 -30.20 -13.69 -19.57
N LYS A 959 -29.79 -14.17 -20.75
CA LYS A 959 -29.21 -15.52 -20.93
C LYS A 959 -28.03 -15.75 -19.99
N LEU A 960 -27.09 -14.80 -19.95
CA LEU A 960 -25.95 -14.86 -19.02
C LEU A 960 -26.40 -14.82 -17.56
N ASN A 961 -27.40 -14.01 -17.22
CA ASN A 961 -27.95 -13.97 -15.87
C ASN A 961 -28.62 -15.29 -15.49
N SER A 962 -29.37 -15.92 -16.40
CA SER A 962 -30.01 -17.23 -16.23
C SER A 962 -28.98 -18.33 -16.01
N PHE A 963 -27.88 -18.34 -16.77
CA PHE A 963 -26.76 -19.24 -16.49
C PHE A 963 -26.23 -19.07 -15.07
N MET A 964 -26.10 -17.82 -14.58
CA MET A 964 -25.70 -17.56 -13.19
C MET A 964 -26.74 -18.03 -12.15
N LYS A 965 -27.98 -18.34 -12.58
CA LYS A 965 -29.02 -19.00 -11.77
C LYS A 965 -29.00 -20.54 -11.88
N ASN A 966 -28.03 -21.12 -12.60
CA ASN A 966 -28.02 -22.52 -13.03
C ASN A 966 -29.21 -22.91 -13.91
N ASP A 967 -29.69 -21.96 -14.70
CA ASP A 967 -30.79 -22.14 -15.63
C ASP A 967 -30.24 -21.97 -17.05
N ASP A 968 -30.01 -23.09 -17.75
CA ASP A 968 -29.46 -23.13 -19.11
C ASP A 968 -30.58 -22.92 -20.14
N LEU A 969 -31.12 -21.70 -20.17
CA LEU A 969 -32.18 -21.37 -21.13
C LEU A 969 -31.63 -21.30 -22.56
N SER A 970 -32.35 -21.96 -23.46
CA SER A 970 -32.19 -21.84 -24.91
C SER A 970 -32.56 -20.42 -25.38
N GLU A 971 -32.14 -20.09 -26.60
CA GLU A 971 -32.45 -18.79 -27.19
C GLU A 971 -33.95 -18.61 -27.46
N ASP A 972 -34.66 -19.70 -27.74
CA ASP A 972 -36.10 -19.73 -27.99
C ASP A 972 -36.91 -19.54 -26.71
N GLU A 973 -36.52 -20.18 -25.61
CA GLU A 973 -37.16 -19.97 -24.29
C GLU A 973 -37.03 -18.51 -23.83
N ILE A 974 -35.88 -17.88 -24.09
CA ILE A 974 -35.69 -16.45 -23.81
C ILE A 974 -36.57 -15.60 -24.72
N GLN A 975 -36.68 -15.92 -26.01
CA GLN A 975 -37.58 -15.20 -26.93
C GLN A 975 -39.03 -15.27 -26.47
N GLN A 976 -39.51 -16.47 -26.10
CA GLN A 976 -40.85 -16.67 -25.55
C GLN A 976 -41.08 -15.84 -24.29
N ARG A 977 -40.12 -15.82 -23.35
CA ARG A 977 -40.22 -15.01 -22.11
C ARG A 977 -40.34 -13.51 -22.38
N PHE A 978 -39.77 -13.02 -23.48
CA PHE A 978 -39.87 -11.63 -23.90
C PHE A 978 -41.03 -11.37 -24.86
N GLY A 979 -41.85 -12.38 -25.18
CA GLY A 979 -43.00 -12.27 -26.09
C GLY A 979 -42.58 -11.96 -27.53
N ILE A 980 -41.48 -12.52 -28.00
CA ILE A 980 -40.94 -12.30 -29.36
C ILE A 980 -41.34 -13.48 -30.25
N ASP A 981 -42.09 -13.20 -31.31
CA ASP A 981 -42.57 -14.15 -32.32
C ASP A 981 -42.00 -13.87 -33.74
N PHE A 982 -41.05 -12.94 -33.86
CA PHE A 982 -40.49 -12.45 -35.12
C PHE A 982 -38.98 -12.63 -35.21
N ASP A 983 -38.45 -12.70 -36.44
CA ASP A 983 -37.00 -12.83 -36.67
C ASP A 983 -36.25 -11.54 -36.34
N LEU A 984 -35.70 -11.50 -35.12
CA LEU A 984 -34.95 -10.37 -34.60
C LEU A 984 -33.58 -10.21 -35.28
N LEU A 985 -32.98 -11.27 -35.85
CA LEU A 985 -31.63 -11.21 -36.43
C LEU A 985 -31.60 -10.34 -37.70
N ASN A 986 -32.63 -10.46 -38.55
CA ASN A 986 -32.77 -9.66 -39.77
C ASN A 986 -33.04 -8.17 -39.50
N MET A 987 -33.39 -7.80 -38.25
CA MET A 987 -33.66 -6.42 -37.84
C MET A 987 -32.46 -5.72 -37.17
N LEU A 988 -31.28 -6.37 -37.11
CA LEU A 988 -30.12 -5.83 -36.40
C LEU A 988 -29.29 -4.86 -37.26
N LEU A 989 -28.89 -3.75 -36.65
CA LEU A 989 -27.84 -2.86 -37.16
C LEU A 989 -26.46 -3.44 -36.89
N THR A 990 -25.59 -3.41 -37.91
CA THR A 990 -24.19 -3.83 -37.82
C THR A 990 -23.24 -2.67 -38.06
N LYS A 991 -22.03 -2.79 -37.49
CA LYS A 991 -20.93 -1.85 -37.75
C LYS A 991 -19.97 -2.44 -38.78
N GLU A 992 -19.76 -1.74 -39.87
CA GLU A 992 -18.88 -2.10 -40.98
C GLU A 992 -17.74 -1.07 -41.13
N HIS A 993 -16.75 -1.40 -41.95
CA HIS A 993 -15.65 -0.50 -42.31
C HIS A 993 -15.59 -0.43 -43.83
N ASP A 994 -15.41 0.78 -44.37
CA ASP A 994 -15.14 0.96 -45.79
C ASP A 994 -13.69 0.55 -46.14
N GLU A 995 -13.36 0.58 -47.43
CA GLU A 995 -12.02 0.26 -47.95
C GLU A 995 -10.92 1.19 -47.40
N GLN A 996 -11.31 2.35 -46.87
CA GLN A 996 -10.42 3.38 -46.28
C GLN A 996 -10.29 3.21 -44.75
N GLY A 997 -10.97 2.21 -44.17
CA GLY A 997 -10.96 1.93 -42.73
C GLY A 997 -11.88 2.80 -41.89
N ASN A 998 -12.72 3.66 -42.49
CA ASN A 998 -13.71 4.44 -41.76
C ASN A 998 -14.91 3.55 -41.40
N SER A 999 -15.36 3.66 -40.16
CA SER A 999 -16.51 2.90 -39.70
C SER A 999 -17.85 3.53 -40.12
N TYR A 1000 -18.76 2.73 -40.66
CA TYR A 1000 -20.16 3.11 -40.89
C TYR A 1000 -21.13 2.08 -40.29
N ILE A 1001 -22.42 2.43 -40.19
CA ILE A 1001 -23.48 1.56 -39.68
C ILE A 1001 -24.34 1.11 -40.89
N SER A 1002 -24.57 -0.19 -41.00
CA SER A 1002 -25.40 -0.84 -42.03
C SER A 1002 -26.52 -1.67 -41.40
N TRP A 1003 -27.54 -1.99 -42.19
CA TRP A 1003 -28.51 -3.04 -41.85
C TRP A 1003 -27.94 -4.40 -42.25
N GLY A 1004 -28.21 -5.45 -41.46
CA GLY A 1004 -27.93 -6.83 -41.88
C GLY A 1004 -28.61 -7.15 -43.22
N ASN A 1005 -28.09 -8.14 -43.95
CA ASN A 1005 -28.52 -8.52 -45.31
C ASN A 1005 -30.05 -8.55 -45.45
N GLN A 1006 -30.65 -7.45 -45.91
CA GLN A 1006 -31.98 -7.46 -46.47
C GLN A 1006 -31.86 -8.09 -47.85
N LEU A 1007 -32.02 -9.41 -47.94
CA LEU A 1007 -32.52 -9.99 -49.17
C LEU A 1007 -33.93 -9.41 -49.33
N VAL A 1008 -34.03 -8.35 -50.11
CA VAL A 1008 -35.28 -7.90 -50.70
C VAL A 1008 -35.80 -9.09 -51.51
N SER A 1009 -36.87 -9.73 -51.02
CA SER A 1009 -37.75 -10.51 -51.90
C SER A 1009 -38.72 -9.57 -52.57
#